data_AF-A0A287BNI6-F1
#
_entry.id   AF-A0A287BNI6-F1
#
_cell.length_a   1.000
_cell.length_b   1.000
_cell.length_c   1.000
_cell.angle_alpha   90.00
_cell.angle_beta   90.00
_cell.angle_gamma   90.00
#
_symmetry.space_group_name_H-M   'P 1'
#
loop_
_entity.id
_entity.type
_entity.pdbx_description
1 polymer ?
#
loop_
_entity_poly.entity_id
_entity_poly.type
_entity_poly.pdbx_seq_one_letter_code
_entity_poly.pdbx_strand_id
1 'polypeptide(L)'
;MRSARTAAPRALTASGLVSPPPRGSCFPGSAEAAAAAAVAAGWRGQGWRGQLDARSGVPGAMACSIVQFCYFQDLQAARDFLFPHLREETPSGALKRDPSKSNWEDDGWGTWEETEPQEPEEDGNSCKTQKTSWLQDCVLSLSPTNDLMVIARGQKAVFLVPKWKHSDKGKEEMHFAVGWSGCLNVEEGEYVTSALCIPLASQKRSSTGRPDWTCIVVGFSSGYLRFYTQNGVLLLAQLLNEDLVLQLKCRTYEIPRHPGVTEQNEELSILYPAAIVTIDGFSLFQSLRACRNQVAKAAASGNENIQPPPLAYKKWGLQDIDTIIDHASIGIMTLSPFDQMKTASNIGGYNAAIKNSPPAMSQYITVGSNPFTGFFYALEGSTQPLLSHVALAVASKLTSALFNAASGWLGWKSKHEEEAVPRQKPKVEPATPLAVRFGLPDSRRHGESICLSPCNTLAAVTDDFGRVILLDVTRGIAIRMWKGYRDAQTGWIQIVEDLHERVPERADFSPFGSPQGPSRVAQFLVIYAPRRGILEVWSTQQGPRVGAFNVGKHCRLLYPGYKIMGLNNVTSQSWQPQTYQICLVDPVSGSVKTVSVPFHLALSDKKSERAKDMHLMKKLGASLKAKAPNLDLIETEIKELILDIKYPATKKQALESILASERLPFSCLKNITQTLMDSLKNQELESVDEGLLQFCANKLKLLHLYESVSQLNSLDFHSDTPFSDNDLAVLLRLDEKDLLKLQALLEKYKQENSRAAVRFSDDKDGVLPVKTFLEYLDSEKDVISVKKTGEEECVALGSFFFWKCLRGESSAEDMCRTLESVGLSPQLLLSLLLSVWLSKEKDILNRPQSVRCLYTMLHLLSKMKVAIEETWDSQSVSPWWQQMRAACIQSENSGAALLSAHVGHAVAVQISNSLTEKKFSQVGLGPDSEALTDSWEALSLDTEYWKLLLKQLEDCLLLQTLLHSRVNPSTARGSSLQAEPLPRLSVKKLLEGGRGGIADSVAKWIFKQDLSPEVLKWANKERDAENPDEPKEGSSRGLSEMTEVETDLGAIPDLLHLAYTQFPCSLELDVLHAHCCWEYVVQWNKDPEEARFFVRSIEHLKHILNAHVQNGIALMMWNTFLVKRFSAATYLVDKAILQVQDKEVLASQLLVLIGQRLAHAVLRTQTREGLELLARLPPTLCTWLKAMNPQDLQNTEVPIATTAKLVNKVIELLPENHGQYSLALHLTEAVEAIAIPPL
;
A
#
# COMPACT_ATOMS: atom_id res chain seq x y z
N MET A 1 13.57 39.49 48.83
CA MET A 1 14.55 40.60 48.91
C MET A 1 14.55 41.36 47.58
N ARG A 2 14.65 42.70 47.60
CA ARG A 2 15.07 43.67 46.52
C ARG A 2 14.64 43.37 45.06
N SER A 3 13.73 44.16 44.45
CA SER A 3 13.97 45.46 43.74
C SER A 3 14.40 45.26 42.26
N ALA A 4 13.94 45.98 41.22
CA ALA A 4 13.18 47.26 41.08
C ALA A 4 12.25 47.22 39.82
N ARG A 5 11.15 48.00 39.70
CA ARG A 5 10.98 49.32 39.00
C ARG A 5 11.41 49.33 37.50
N THR A 6 10.76 49.97 36.52
CA THR A 6 9.57 50.86 36.33
C THR A 6 9.31 50.91 34.78
N ALA A 7 8.22 51.40 34.15
CA ALA A 7 7.35 52.54 34.39
C ALA A 7 6.00 52.43 33.62
N ALA A 8 5.02 53.29 33.96
CA ALA A 8 3.80 53.56 33.17
C ALA A 8 3.95 54.88 32.37
N PRO A 9 2.94 55.31 31.58
CA PRO A 9 2.02 56.31 32.16
C PRO A 9 0.54 56.32 31.67
N ARG A 10 -0.34 56.83 32.57
CA ARG A 10 -1.57 57.68 32.40
C ARG A 10 -2.48 57.51 31.17
N ALA A 11 -3.81 57.32 31.23
CA ALA A 11 -4.91 57.81 32.11
C ALA A 11 -5.43 59.25 31.88
N LEU A 12 -6.71 59.37 31.47
CA LEU A 12 -7.69 60.50 31.56
C LEU A 12 -9.10 59.85 31.31
N THR A 13 -10.08 59.76 32.23
CA THR A 13 -11.07 60.76 32.72
C THR A 13 -12.08 61.27 31.66
N ALA A 14 -13.41 61.41 31.90
CA ALA A 14 -14.25 61.12 33.07
C ALA A 14 -15.78 61.10 32.75
N SER A 15 -16.56 60.49 33.67
CA SER A 15 -17.95 60.82 34.14
C SER A 15 -19.03 61.49 33.26
N GLY A 16 -20.30 61.02 33.40
CA GLY A 16 -21.42 61.98 33.53
C GLY A 16 -22.86 61.61 33.09
N LEU A 17 -23.60 60.83 33.90
CA LEU A 17 -25.03 61.01 34.27
C LEU A 17 -26.22 61.07 33.25
N VAL A 18 -27.40 60.75 33.82
CA VAL A 18 -28.81 61.04 33.43
C VAL A 18 -29.60 59.97 32.64
N SER A 19 -30.87 59.80 33.04
CA SER A 19 -31.82 58.73 32.68
C SER A 19 -33.03 59.27 31.83
N PRO A 20 -34.15 58.54 31.59
CA PRO A 20 -34.99 58.58 30.35
C PRO A 20 -36.15 59.62 30.43
N PRO A 21 -37.30 59.59 29.68
CA PRO A 21 -37.84 58.72 28.58
C PRO A 21 -38.34 59.60 27.37
N PRO A 22 -39.45 59.38 26.60
CA PRO A 22 -40.36 58.23 26.36
C PRO A 22 -40.80 57.93 24.89
N ARG A 23 -41.58 56.83 24.71
CA ARG A 23 -42.69 56.54 23.75
C ARG A 23 -42.69 57.05 22.29
N GLY A 24 -42.92 56.12 21.36
CA GLY A 24 -43.48 56.39 20.02
C GLY A 24 -44.09 55.13 19.39
N SER A 25 -45.40 55.10 19.18
CA SER A 25 -46.16 54.02 18.52
C SER A 25 -46.35 54.31 17.03
N CYS A 26 -46.35 53.27 16.16
CA CYS A 26 -47.39 53.02 15.13
C CYS A 26 -46.99 51.92 14.10
N PHE A 27 -47.97 51.08 13.75
CA PHE A 27 -48.07 50.32 12.48
C PHE A 27 -48.58 51.27 11.35
N PRO A 28 -48.78 50.84 10.08
CA PRO A 28 -48.23 49.72 9.29
C PRO A 28 -47.60 50.22 7.95
N GLY A 29 -47.25 49.35 7.01
CA GLY A 29 -47.13 49.77 5.59
C GLY A 29 -46.21 48.94 4.69
N SER A 30 -46.81 48.32 3.68
CA SER A 30 -46.21 47.58 2.56
C SER A 30 -45.05 48.28 1.81
N ALA A 31 -43.90 47.62 1.66
CA ALA A 31 -43.02 47.69 0.48
C ALA A 31 -41.86 46.67 0.53
N GLU A 32 -42.09 45.39 0.15
CA GLU A 32 -41.02 44.49 -0.34
C GLU A 32 -41.62 43.18 -0.89
N ALA A 33 -42.13 43.21 -2.13
CA ALA A 33 -42.71 42.05 -2.84
C ALA A 33 -42.16 41.87 -4.27
N ALA A 34 -41.02 42.49 -4.59
CA ALA A 34 -40.52 42.60 -5.97
C ALA A 34 -39.07 42.09 -6.21
N ALA A 35 -38.42 41.48 -5.21
CA ALA A 35 -36.99 41.12 -5.27
C ALA A 35 -36.67 39.61 -5.07
N ALA A 36 -37.67 38.72 -5.16
CA ALA A 36 -37.51 37.29 -4.86
C ALA A 36 -37.51 36.35 -6.09
N ALA A 37 -37.74 36.85 -7.31
CA ALA A 37 -38.00 36.01 -8.50
C ALA A 37 -36.78 35.74 -9.42
N ALA A 38 -35.61 36.34 -9.17
CA ALA A 38 -34.55 36.45 -10.18
C ALA A 38 -33.30 35.56 -9.99
N VAL A 39 -33.27 34.62 -9.03
CA VAL A 39 -32.07 33.80 -8.72
C VAL A 39 -32.33 32.28 -8.80
N ALA A 40 -33.54 31.85 -9.17
CA ALA A 40 -33.90 30.43 -9.27
C ALA A 40 -33.53 29.76 -10.62
N ALA A 41 -33.12 30.54 -11.64
CA ALA A 41 -32.77 30.04 -12.96
C ALA A 41 -31.26 30.18 -13.21
N GLY A 42 -30.49 29.11 -12.95
CA GLY A 42 -29.03 29.16 -13.18
C GLY A 42 -28.22 27.86 -13.00
N TRP A 43 -28.81 26.79 -12.46
CA TRP A 43 -28.12 25.49 -12.30
C TRP A 43 -29.03 24.31 -12.68
N ARG A 44 -29.34 24.16 -13.98
CA ARG A 44 -29.75 22.86 -14.55
C ARG A 44 -28.50 22.09 -14.95
N GLY A 45 -28.49 20.78 -14.68
CA GLY A 45 -27.25 20.01 -14.61
C GLY A 45 -26.68 19.57 -15.97
N GLN A 46 -25.38 19.34 -15.99
CA GLN A 46 -24.77 18.29 -16.78
C GLN A 46 -24.25 17.22 -15.81
N GLY A 47 -24.71 15.97 -15.97
CA GLY A 47 -24.27 14.86 -15.15
C GLY A 47 -22.89 14.38 -15.57
N TRP A 48 -21.95 14.30 -14.63
CA TRP A 48 -20.64 13.72 -14.85
C TRP A 48 -20.54 12.34 -14.18
N ARG A 49 -20.66 11.27 -14.98
CA ARG A 49 -20.21 9.93 -14.56
C ARG A 49 -18.69 9.90 -14.57
N GLY A 50 -18.08 10.08 -13.40
CA GLY A 50 -16.64 9.89 -13.18
C GLY A 50 -16.42 8.75 -12.19
N GLN A 51 -16.08 7.56 -12.70
CA GLN A 51 -15.81 6.38 -11.88
C GLN A 51 -14.33 6.41 -11.46
N LEU A 52 -14.05 6.66 -10.17
CA LEU A 52 -12.69 6.73 -9.61
C LEU A 52 -12.49 5.69 -8.52
N ASP A 53 -11.25 5.21 -8.39
CA ASP A 53 -10.89 4.03 -7.61
C ASP A 53 -10.51 4.33 -6.16
N ALA A 54 -10.99 3.48 -5.25
CA ALA A 54 -10.75 3.59 -3.81
C ALA A 54 -9.69 2.57 -3.38
N ARG A 55 -8.39 2.87 -3.58
CA ARG A 55 -7.28 2.06 -3.02
C ARG A 55 -5.95 2.81 -2.83
N SER A 56 -5.99 4.12 -2.62
CA SER A 56 -4.87 4.95 -2.14
C SER A 56 -5.41 6.25 -1.53
N GLY A 57 -4.56 7.01 -0.83
CA GLY A 57 -4.95 8.23 -0.09
C GLY A 57 -5.72 9.24 -0.96
N VAL A 58 -6.74 9.86 -0.37
CA VAL A 58 -7.68 10.76 -1.07
C VAL A 58 -6.94 11.96 -1.68
N PRO A 59 -6.97 12.15 -3.01
CA PRO A 59 -6.60 13.42 -3.62
C PRO A 59 -7.64 14.47 -3.18
N GLY A 60 -7.18 15.61 -2.65
CA GLY A 60 -8.03 16.59 -1.96
C GLY A 60 -9.32 16.95 -2.71
N ALA A 61 -10.46 16.47 -2.19
CA ALA A 61 -11.77 16.85 -2.70
C ALA A 61 -11.99 18.36 -2.47
N MET A 62 -12.39 19.09 -3.51
CA MET A 62 -12.49 20.55 -3.46
C MET A 62 -13.80 21.09 -2.86
N ALA A 63 -14.82 20.23 -2.72
CA ALA A 63 -16.16 20.56 -2.23
C ALA A 63 -16.72 19.41 -1.38
N CYS A 64 -17.79 19.66 -0.62
CA CYS A 64 -18.52 18.60 0.07
C CYS A 64 -19.00 17.54 -0.95
N SER A 65 -18.86 16.26 -0.61
CA SER A 65 -19.33 15.14 -1.44
C SER A 65 -20.09 14.12 -0.59
N ILE A 66 -20.99 13.38 -1.24
CA ILE A 66 -21.67 12.22 -0.65
C ILE A 66 -21.08 10.96 -1.31
N VAL A 67 -20.48 10.09 -0.49
CA VAL A 67 -19.71 8.93 -0.95
C VAL A 67 -20.46 7.66 -0.55
N GLN A 68 -20.80 6.82 -1.52
CA GLN A 68 -21.35 5.51 -1.27
C GLN A 68 -20.22 4.53 -0.93
N PHE A 69 -20.35 3.82 0.20
CA PHE A 69 -19.30 2.91 0.69
C PHE A 69 -19.79 1.48 0.97
N CYS A 70 -21.11 1.27 0.98
CA CYS A 70 -21.70 -0.04 1.24
C CYS A 70 -23.08 -0.18 0.56
N TYR A 71 -23.45 -1.43 0.26
CA TYR A 71 -24.78 -1.85 -0.19
C TYR A 71 -25.41 -2.82 0.83
N PHE A 72 -26.71 -3.06 0.78
CA PHE A 72 -27.30 -4.25 1.39
C PHE A 72 -27.29 -5.40 0.39
N GLN A 73 -26.95 -6.62 0.82
CA GLN A 73 -27.06 -7.81 -0.02
C GLN A 73 -28.52 -8.18 -0.29
N ASP A 74 -29.36 -8.11 0.74
CA ASP A 74 -30.79 -8.36 0.66
C ASP A 74 -31.51 -7.61 1.79
N LEU A 75 -31.86 -6.35 1.52
CA LEU A 75 -32.66 -5.53 2.44
C LEU A 75 -34.15 -5.95 2.42
N GLN A 76 -34.60 -6.62 1.34
CA GLN A 76 -35.99 -7.04 1.19
C GLN A 76 -36.32 -8.22 2.11
N ALA A 77 -35.44 -9.22 2.24
CA ALA A 77 -35.60 -10.28 3.23
C ALA A 77 -35.66 -9.75 4.67
N ALA A 78 -34.88 -8.71 4.99
CA ALA A 78 -34.94 -8.04 6.31
C ALA A 78 -36.29 -7.33 6.51
N ARG A 79 -36.79 -6.61 5.49
CA ARG A 79 -38.14 -6.01 5.50
C ARG A 79 -39.21 -7.07 5.70
N ASP A 80 -39.22 -8.13 4.89
CA ASP A 80 -40.28 -9.14 4.89
C ASP A 80 -40.29 -9.98 6.18
N PHE A 81 -39.13 -10.16 6.83
CA PHE A 81 -39.05 -10.74 8.17
C PHE A 81 -39.70 -9.84 9.24
N LEU A 82 -39.40 -8.54 9.22
CA LEU A 82 -39.91 -7.53 10.17
C LEU A 82 -41.38 -7.14 9.89
N PHE A 83 -41.82 -7.22 8.63
CA PHE A 83 -43.15 -6.88 8.12
C PHE A 83 -43.70 -8.02 7.25
N PRO A 84 -44.15 -9.16 7.84
CA PRO A 84 -44.66 -10.28 7.06
C PRO A 84 -45.84 -9.94 6.13
N HIS A 85 -46.62 -8.91 6.47
CA HIS A 85 -47.75 -8.40 5.67
C HIS A 85 -47.33 -7.56 4.45
N LEU A 86 -46.04 -7.18 4.32
CA LEU A 86 -45.51 -6.51 3.13
C LEU A 86 -44.86 -7.48 2.13
N ARG A 87 -44.80 -8.77 2.47
CA ARG A 87 -44.27 -9.83 1.60
C ARG A 87 -45.21 -10.01 0.41
N GLU A 88 -44.65 -10.01 -0.80
CA GLU A 88 -45.43 -10.25 -2.02
C GLU A 88 -45.65 -11.77 -2.20
N GLU A 89 -46.91 -12.19 -2.26
CA GLU A 89 -47.27 -13.54 -2.70
C GLU A 89 -47.05 -13.62 -4.21
N THR A 90 -46.05 -14.38 -4.64
CA THR A 90 -45.80 -14.64 -6.05
C THR A 90 -46.86 -15.65 -6.56
N PRO A 91 -47.75 -15.29 -7.50
CA PRO A 91 -48.64 -16.27 -8.10
C PRO A 91 -47.81 -17.27 -8.90
N SER A 92 -48.02 -18.56 -8.64
CA SER A 92 -47.41 -19.66 -9.39
C SER A 92 -47.90 -19.65 -10.85
N GLY A 93 -47.07 -19.16 -11.77
CA GLY A 93 -47.42 -19.09 -13.19
C GLY A 93 -46.21 -18.73 -14.05
N ALA A 94 -45.58 -19.73 -14.67
CA ALA A 94 -44.47 -19.51 -15.58
C ALA A 94 -44.93 -18.85 -16.88
N LEU A 95 -44.22 -17.83 -17.35
CA LEU A 95 -44.16 -17.45 -18.76
C LEU A 95 -42.89 -16.62 -19.03
N LYS A 96 -42.02 -17.14 -19.91
CA LYS A 96 -40.84 -16.43 -20.42
C LYS A 96 -41.29 -15.20 -21.25
N ARG A 97 -40.53 -14.11 -21.19
CA ARG A 97 -40.50 -13.09 -22.26
C ARG A 97 -39.07 -12.62 -22.52
N ASP A 98 -38.72 -12.55 -23.81
CA ASP A 98 -37.39 -12.23 -24.30
C ASP A 98 -37.03 -10.74 -24.17
N PRO A 99 -35.74 -10.41 -23.93
CA PRO A 99 -35.25 -9.03 -23.90
C PRO A 99 -34.80 -8.57 -25.29
N SER A 100 -35.73 -8.30 -26.21
CA SER A 100 -35.40 -7.64 -27.48
C SER A 100 -36.55 -6.80 -28.07
N LYS A 101 -36.50 -5.47 -27.85
CA LYS A 101 -36.94 -4.38 -28.74
C LYS A 101 -37.32 -3.12 -27.95
N SER A 102 -36.54 -2.05 -28.12
CA SER A 102 -37.05 -0.71 -28.49
C SER A 102 -35.87 0.18 -28.87
N ASN A 103 -35.91 0.76 -30.07
CA ASN A 103 -34.87 1.64 -30.60
C ASN A 103 -34.90 3.04 -29.95
N TRP A 104 -33.86 3.82 -30.23
CA TRP A 104 -33.69 5.22 -29.87
C TRP A 104 -34.47 6.18 -30.78
N GLU A 105 -34.65 7.41 -30.28
CA GLU A 105 -35.05 8.66 -30.99
C GLU A 105 -36.50 8.67 -31.57
N ASP A 106 -37.24 9.79 -31.56
CA ASP A 106 -36.82 11.19 -31.68
C ASP A 106 -37.75 12.23 -30.98
N ASP A 107 -37.18 13.42 -30.72
CA ASP A 107 -37.67 14.78 -30.38
C ASP A 107 -39.06 15.14 -29.80
N GLY A 108 -39.07 16.20 -28.96
CA GLY A 108 -40.28 16.97 -28.58
C GLY A 108 -40.11 17.94 -27.39
N TRP A 109 -39.93 19.24 -27.65
CA TRP A 109 -39.87 20.30 -26.62
C TRP A 109 -41.26 20.88 -26.24
N GLY A 110 -41.40 21.34 -25.00
CA GLY A 110 -42.59 22.05 -24.46
C GLY A 110 -43.46 21.18 -23.55
N THR A 111 -44.13 21.67 -22.50
CA THR A 111 -44.32 23.05 -22.01
C THR A 111 -44.47 23.00 -20.48
N TRP A 112 -44.08 24.06 -19.75
CA TRP A 112 -44.37 24.19 -18.32
C TRP A 112 -45.71 24.92 -18.16
N GLU A 113 -46.73 24.24 -17.64
CA GLU A 113 -47.91 24.91 -17.07
C GLU A 113 -47.95 24.69 -15.56
N GLU A 114 -48.17 25.79 -14.85
CA GLU A 114 -48.46 25.80 -13.42
C GLU A 114 -49.87 25.26 -13.21
N THR A 115 -50.04 24.33 -12.28
CA THR A 115 -51.36 24.01 -11.73
C THR A 115 -51.26 23.84 -10.22
N GLU A 116 -52.18 24.50 -9.52
CA GLU A 116 -52.28 24.51 -8.07
C GLU A 116 -52.62 23.09 -7.54
N PRO A 117 -52.22 22.75 -6.30
CA PRO A 117 -52.50 21.42 -5.76
C PRO A 117 -53.99 21.27 -5.42
N GLN A 118 -54.72 20.50 -6.24
CA GLN A 118 -55.96 19.87 -5.78
C GLN A 118 -55.62 18.84 -4.68
N GLU A 119 -56.43 18.85 -3.62
CA GLU A 119 -56.40 17.84 -2.57
C GLU A 119 -56.80 16.48 -3.17
N PRO A 120 -56.01 15.40 -2.99
CA PRO A 120 -56.45 14.06 -3.33
C PRO A 120 -57.30 13.50 -2.19
N GLU A 121 -58.54 13.13 -2.49
CA GLU A 121 -59.45 12.46 -1.56
C GLU A 121 -58.81 11.19 -0.96
N GLU A 122 -59.04 10.97 0.33
CA GLU A 122 -58.65 9.74 1.02
C GLU A 122 -59.59 8.60 0.59
N ASP A 123 -59.09 7.65 -0.22
CA ASP A 123 -59.14 6.22 0.10
C ASP A 123 -58.46 5.35 -0.98
N GLY A 124 -57.50 4.49 -0.56
CA GLY A 124 -56.94 3.42 -1.40
C GLY A 124 -55.41 3.37 -1.57
N ASN A 125 -54.64 4.39 -1.12
CA ASN A 125 -53.20 4.51 -1.44
C ASN A 125 -52.22 4.17 -0.29
N SER A 126 -52.71 3.67 0.85
CA SER A 126 -51.91 3.43 2.06
C SER A 126 -50.82 2.36 1.90
N CYS A 127 -51.13 1.24 1.23
CA CYS A 127 -50.22 0.09 1.09
C CYS A 127 -48.96 0.40 0.25
N LYS A 128 -49.08 1.21 -0.81
CA LYS A 128 -47.91 1.63 -1.63
C LYS A 128 -46.97 2.53 -0.84
N THR A 129 -47.51 3.44 -0.04
CA THR A 129 -46.72 4.38 0.77
C THR A 129 -45.98 3.66 1.90
N GLN A 130 -46.61 2.69 2.56
CA GLN A 130 -45.96 1.85 3.59
C GLN A 130 -44.78 1.03 3.05
N LYS A 131 -44.86 0.54 1.79
CA LYS A 131 -43.75 -0.20 1.16
C LYS A 131 -42.46 0.62 1.04
N THR A 132 -42.53 1.95 0.94
CA THR A 132 -41.34 2.83 0.84
C THR A 132 -40.93 3.48 2.17
N SER A 133 -41.84 3.59 3.15
CA SER A 133 -41.56 4.23 4.44
C SER A 133 -41.23 3.29 5.60
N TRP A 134 -41.32 1.96 5.43
CA TRP A 134 -41.19 0.93 6.48
C TRP A 134 -40.00 1.11 7.44
N LEU A 135 -38.86 1.62 6.95
CA LEU A 135 -37.64 1.82 7.75
C LEU A 135 -37.80 2.93 8.81
N GLN A 136 -38.81 3.80 8.67
CA GLN A 136 -39.08 4.84 9.65
C GLN A 136 -39.67 4.29 10.95
N ASP A 137 -40.47 3.21 10.86
CA ASP A 137 -41.09 2.49 11.99
C ASP A 137 -40.11 1.52 12.69
N CYS A 138 -38.83 1.54 12.33
CA CYS A 138 -37.82 0.61 12.83
C CYS A 138 -36.83 1.33 13.77
N VAL A 139 -36.40 0.60 14.80
CA VAL A 139 -35.23 0.96 15.61
C VAL A 139 -33.99 0.55 14.81
N LEU A 140 -33.09 1.50 14.54
CA LEU A 140 -31.85 1.28 13.81
C LEU A 140 -30.65 1.63 14.69
N SER A 141 -29.61 0.81 14.64
CA SER A 141 -28.32 1.11 15.26
C SER A 141 -27.17 0.66 14.37
N LEU A 142 -26.13 1.48 14.25
CA LEU A 142 -24.92 1.20 13.48
C LEU A 142 -23.71 1.33 14.39
N SER A 143 -22.85 0.32 14.39
CA SER A 143 -21.56 0.39 15.08
C SER A 143 -20.67 1.49 14.47
N PRO A 144 -20.02 2.35 15.26
CA PRO A 144 -19.05 3.35 14.77
C PRO A 144 -17.94 2.77 13.88
N THR A 145 -17.59 1.49 14.07
CA THR A 145 -16.58 0.77 13.27
C THR A 145 -17.15 0.07 12.03
N ASN A 146 -18.45 0.23 11.76
CA ASN A 146 -19.15 -0.29 10.57
C ASN A 146 -19.04 -1.83 10.40
N ASP A 147 -18.84 -2.54 11.52
CA ASP A 147 -18.73 -4.01 11.60
C ASP A 147 -20.08 -4.70 11.93
N LEU A 148 -21.08 -3.93 12.37
CA LEU A 148 -22.42 -4.42 12.68
C LEU A 148 -23.48 -3.32 12.52
N MET A 149 -24.62 -3.68 11.94
CA MET A 149 -25.84 -2.86 11.93
C MET A 149 -27.02 -3.69 12.44
N VAL A 150 -27.93 -3.07 13.19
CA VAL A 150 -29.13 -3.70 13.77
C VAL A 150 -30.36 -2.97 13.27
N ILE A 151 -31.37 -3.73 12.84
CA ILE A 151 -32.71 -3.23 12.51
C ILE A 151 -33.72 -4.05 13.32
N ALA A 152 -34.52 -3.40 14.17
CA ALA A 152 -35.51 -4.05 15.03
C ALA A 152 -36.89 -3.38 14.94
N ARG A 153 -37.95 -4.18 15.10
CA ARG A 153 -39.35 -3.71 15.16
C ARG A 153 -40.21 -4.71 15.92
N GLY A 154 -41.04 -4.21 16.84
CA GLY A 154 -41.84 -5.07 17.71
C GLY A 154 -40.93 -6.01 18.50
N GLN A 155 -41.24 -7.30 18.51
CA GLN A 155 -40.42 -8.33 19.16
C GLN A 155 -39.24 -8.84 18.30
N LYS A 156 -39.11 -8.41 17.03
CA LYS A 156 -38.17 -8.98 16.05
C LYS A 156 -36.95 -8.08 15.81
N ALA A 157 -35.81 -8.69 15.53
CA ALA A 157 -34.61 -7.99 15.07
C ALA A 157 -33.83 -8.76 14.00
N VAL A 158 -33.06 -8.00 13.22
CA VAL A 158 -32.13 -8.47 12.18
C VAL A 158 -30.78 -7.83 12.44
N PHE A 159 -29.73 -8.65 12.55
CA PHE A 159 -28.34 -8.23 12.71
C PHE A 159 -27.61 -8.43 11.37
N LEU A 160 -27.06 -7.34 10.85
CA LEU A 160 -26.42 -7.24 9.55
C LEU A 160 -24.90 -7.08 9.74
N VAL A 161 -24.13 -7.95 9.10
CA VAL A 161 -22.67 -7.98 9.16
C VAL A 161 -22.07 -7.69 7.78
N PRO A 162 -20.92 -7.00 7.68
CA PRO A 162 -20.28 -6.69 6.42
C PRO A 162 -19.66 -7.94 5.79
N LYS A 163 -19.91 -8.15 4.49
CA LYS A 163 -19.26 -9.16 3.65
C LYS A 163 -18.68 -8.47 2.42
N TRP A 164 -17.41 -8.75 2.12
CA TRP A 164 -16.75 -8.25 0.92
C TRP A 164 -17.05 -9.17 -0.26
N LYS A 165 -17.36 -8.58 -1.42
CA LYS A 165 -17.55 -9.28 -2.68
C LYS A 165 -16.69 -8.62 -3.77
N HIS A 166 -16.16 -9.41 -4.68
CA HIS A 166 -15.61 -8.87 -5.92
C HIS A 166 -16.76 -8.55 -6.87
N SER A 167 -16.83 -7.30 -7.31
CA SER A 167 -17.69 -6.79 -8.36
C SER A 167 -17.20 -7.29 -9.71
N ASP A 168 -18.10 -7.49 -10.69
CA ASP A 168 -17.76 -7.91 -12.07
C ASP A 168 -16.79 -6.95 -12.77
N LYS A 169 -16.62 -5.73 -12.22
CA LYS A 169 -15.66 -4.71 -12.67
C LYS A 169 -14.30 -4.77 -11.97
N GLY A 170 -13.99 -5.86 -11.25
CA GLY A 170 -12.72 -6.07 -10.53
C GLY A 170 -12.56 -5.25 -9.24
N LYS A 171 -13.58 -4.48 -8.83
CA LYS A 171 -13.55 -3.70 -7.57
C LYS A 171 -14.08 -4.54 -6.41
N GLU A 172 -13.48 -4.40 -5.23
CA GLU A 172 -14.05 -4.97 -4.01
C GLU A 172 -15.15 -4.03 -3.47
N GLU A 173 -16.36 -4.55 -3.34
CA GLU A 173 -17.52 -3.84 -2.82
C GLU A 173 -17.98 -4.50 -1.51
N MET A 174 -18.32 -3.67 -0.51
CA MET A 174 -18.77 -4.14 0.80
C MET A 174 -20.29 -4.18 0.87
N HIS A 175 -20.85 -5.32 1.27
CA HIS A 175 -22.28 -5.54 1.41
C HIS A 175 -22.66 -5.95 2.83
N PHE A 176 -23.63 -5.27 3.44
CA PHE A 176 -24.32 -5.75 4.63
C PHE A 176 -25.20 -6.96 4.30
N ALA A 177 -24.92 -8.09 4.95
CA ALA A 177 -25.69 -9.32 4.82
C ALA A 177 -26.26 -9.73 6.18
N VAL A 178 -27.41 -10.42 6.19
CA VAL A 178 -27.99 -10.99 7.41
C VAL A 178 -27.00 -11.99 8.03
N GLY A 179 -26.53 -11.67 9.24
CA GLY A 179 -25.73 -12.56 10.09
C GLY A 179 -26.61 -13.32 11.08
N TRP A 180 -27.67 -12.68 11.58
CA TRP A 180 -28.67 -13.28 12.46
C TRP A 180 -30.03 -12.59 12.30
N SER A 181 -31.13 -13.31 12.48
CA SER A 181 -32.47 -12.75 12.63
C SER A 181 -33.31 -13.62 13.57
N GLY A 182 -34.19 -12.99 14.35
CA GLY A 182 -35.00 -13.71 15.35
C GLY A 182 -35.90 -12.80 16.17
N CYS A 183 -36.58 -13.40 17.16
CA CYS A 183 -37.32 -12.68 18.20
C CYS A 183 -36.40 -12.46 19.42
N LEU A 184 -36.52 -11.30 20.06
CA LEU A 184 -35.71 -10.90 21.23
C LEU A 184 -36.51 -10.78 22.53
N ASN A 185 -37.85 -10.90 22.47
CA ASN A 185 -38.71 -10.81 23.64
C ASN A 185 -38.57 -12.07 24.52
N VAL A 186 -38.68 -11.87 25.83
CA VAL A 186 -38.70 -12.94 26.84
C VAL A 186 -40.00 -12.89 27.65
N GLU A 187 -40.57 -11.71 27.86
CA GLU A 187 -41.93 -11.56 28.41
C GLU A 187 -42.98 -11.54 27.27
N GLU A 188 -44.23 -11.92 27.58
CA GLU A 188 -45.34 -11.84 26.62
C GLU A 188 -45.76 -10.37 26.42
N GLY A 189 -46.04 -9.98 25.17
CA GLY A 189 -46.38 -8.59 24.80
C GLY A 189 -45.21 -7.60 24.82
N GLU A 190 -44.02 -8.04 25.21
CA GLU A 190 -42.80 -7.23 25.26
C GLU A 190 -42.26 -6.92 23.84
N TYR A 191 -41.85 -5.67 23.61
CA TYR A 191 -41.29 -5.23 22.33
C TYR A 191 -40.07 -4.31 22.50
N VAL A 192 -39.24 -4.24 21.47
CA VAL A 192 -38.04 -3.41 21.39
C VAL A 192 -38.41 -1.94 21.21
N THR A 193 -37.85 -1.07 22.05
CA THR A 193 -38.06 0.38 22.02
C THR A 193 -36.80 1.14 21.61
N SER A 194 -35.60 0.67 21.97
CA SER A 194 -34.32 1.30 21.61
C SER A 194 -33.20 0.25 21.48
N ALA A 195 -32.16 0.52 20.69
CA ALA A 195 -31.05 -0.40 20.46
C ALA A 195 -29.72 0.34 20.19
N LEU A 196 -28.60 -0.23 20.68
CA LEU A 196 -27.27 0.38 20.61
C LEU A 196 -26.17 -0.64 20.30
N CYS A 197 -25.34 -0.38 19.29
CA CYS A 197 -24.21 -1.24 18.90
C CYS A 197 -22.88 -0.73 19.50
N ILE A 198 -22.40 -1.33 20.58
CA ILE A 198 -21.18 -0.90 21.28
C ILE A 198 -19.97 -1.78 20.87
N PRO A 199 -19.04 -1.30 20.03
CA PRO A 199 -17.79 -2.00 19.74
C PRO A 199 -16.83 -1.94 20.93
N LEU A 200 -16.24 -3.08 21.30
CA LEU A 200 -15.37 -3.22 22.47
C LEU A 200 -13.88 -3.38 22.07
N ALA A 201 -13.00 -2.68 22.78
CA ALA A 201 -11.56 -2.66 22.54
C ALA A 201 -10.88 -4.02 22.79
N SER A 202 -9.89 -4.35 21.95
CA SER A 202 -9.05 -5.54 22.15
C SER A 202 -7.95 -5.27 23.19
N GLN A 203 -7.82 -6.17 24.18
CA GLN A 203 -6.67 -6.19 25.09
C GLN A 203 -5.43 -6.88 24.47
N LYS A 204 -5.63 -7.68 23.41
CA LYS A 204 -4.53 -8.25 22.63
C LYS A 204 -4.09 -7.20 21.60
N ARG A 205 -2.79 -6.97 21.44
CA ARG A 205 -2.22 -6.03 20.45
C ARG A 205 -2.59 -6.47 19.02
N SER A 206 -3.72 -5.99 18.51
CA SER A 206 -4.14 -6.17 17.13
C SER A 206 -3.60 -5.02 16.27
N SER A 207 -2.72 -5.33 15.34
CA SER A 207 -2.12 -4.35 14.40
C SER A 207 -3.12 -3.64 13.49
N THR A 208 -4.38 -4.09 13.44
CA THR A 208 -5.41 -3.65 12.51
C THR A 208 -6.42 -2.65 13.09
N GLY A 209 -6.32 -2.27 14.37
CA GLY A 209 -7.20 -1.29 15.02
C GLY A 209 -8.70 -1.63 15.05
N ARG A 210 -9.07 -2.90 14.80
CA ARG A 210 -10.47 -3.37 14.82
C ARG A 210 -10.94 -3.70 16.25
N PRO A 211 -12.26 -3.59 16.54
CA PRO A 211 -12.79 -4.08 17.82
C PRO A 211 -12.60 -5.60 17.96
N ASP A 212 -12.59 -6.08 19.21
CA ASP A 212 -12.58 -7.52 19.51
C ASP A 212 -13.93 -8.16 19.14
N TRP A 213 -15.01 -7.43 19.39
CA TRP A 213 -16.38 -7.71 18.97
C TRP A 213 -17.29 -6.52 19.26
N THR A 214 -18.51 -6.54 18.71
CA THR A 214 -19.55 -5.55 18.98
C THR A 214 -20.72 -6.16 19.74
N CYS A 215 -21.11 -5.50 20.84
CA CYS A 215 -22.26 -5.86 21.68
C CYS A 215 -23.51 -5.12 21.22
N ILE A 216 -24.64 -5.83 21.09
CA ILE A 216 -25.94 -5.18 20.89
C ILE A 216 -26.60 -5.01 22.25
N VAL A 217 -26.90 -3.78 22.63
CA VAL A 217 -27.74 -3.45 23.78
C VAL A 217 -29.15 -3.17 23.27
N VAL A 218 -30.17 -3.74 23.93
CA VAL A 218 -31.58 -3.59 23.53
C VAL A 218 -32.41 -3.24 24.75
N GLY A 219 -33.18 -2.16 24.63
CA GLY A 219 -34.17 -1.71 25.60
C GLY A 219 -35.58 -2.12 25.17
N PHE A 220 -36.42 -2.44 26.14
CA PHE A 220 -37.76 -2.99 25.92
C PHE A 220 -38.86 -2.19 26.62
N SER A 221 -40.10 -2.42 26.17
CA SER A 221 -41.32 -1.85 26.76
C SER A 221 -41.59 -2.28 28.22
N SER A 222 -40.98 -3.38 28.65
CA SER A 222 -41.02 -3.95 30.00
C SER A 222 -40.03 -3.30 31.00
N GLY A 223 -39.21 -2.37 30.54
CA GLY A 223 -38.12 -1.77 31.31
C GLY A 223 -36.83 -2.58 31.41
N TYR A 224 -36.82 -3.81 30.88
CA TYR A 224 -35.60 -4.63 30.77
C TYR A 224 -34.58 -4.03 29.80
N LEU A 225 -33.31 -4.16 30.18
CA LEU A 225 -32.14 -3.95 29.34
C LEU A 225 -31.47 -5.32 29.09
N ARG A 226 -31.28 -5.69 27.82
CA ARG A 226 -30.63 -6.96 27.45
C ARG A 226 -29.43 -6.73 26.53
N PHE A 227 -28.40 -7.54 26.71
CA PHE A 227 -27.12 -7.47 26.00
C PHE A 227 -26.92 -8.75 25.19
N TYR A 228 -26.65 -8.62 23.89
CA TYR A 228 -26.51 -9.74 22.96
C TYR A 228 -25.17 -9.68 22.22
N THR A 229 -24.68 -10.85 21.84
CA THR A 229 -23.61 -11.00 20.85
C THR A 229 -24.11 -10.73 19.43
N GLN A 230 -23.19 -10.45 18.50
CA GLN A 230 -23.43 -10.38 17.04
C GLN A 230 -24.15 -11.61 16.43
N ASN A 231 -24.20 -12.74 17.14
CA ASN A 231 -24.86 -13.99 16.73
C ASN A 231 -26.24 -14.19 17.42
N GLY A 232 -26.79 -13.18 18.09
CA GLY A 232 -28.08 -13.27 18.78
C GLY A 232 -28.06 -13.92 20.16
N VAL A 233 -26.91 -14.40 20.65
CA VAL A 233 -26.81 -15.04 21.97
C VAL A 233 -26.89 -13.98 23.09
N LEU A 234 -27.82 -14.15 24.03
CA LEU A 234 -28.00 -13.32 25.22
C LEU A 234 -26.81 -13.49 26.19
N LEU A 235 -26.25 -12.37 26.64
CA LEU A 235 -25.12 -12.31 27.59
C LEU A 235 -25.56 -11.91 29.00
N LEU A 236 -26.54 -11.00 29.08
CA LEU A 236 -27.03 -10.41 30.32
C LEU A 236 -28.41 -9.81 30.08
N ALA A 237 -29.31 -9.98 31.05
CA ALA A 237 -30.59 -9.28 31.13
C ALA A 237 -30.72 -8.66 32.53
N GLN A 238 -31.07 -7.38 32.60
CA GLN A 238 -31.19 -6.64 33.85
C GLN A 238 -32.43 -5.75 33.81
N LEU A 239 -33.26 -5.83 34.86
CA LEU A 239 -34.32 -4.85 35.11
C LEU A 239 -33.72 -3.68 35.91
N LEU A 240 -33.89 -2.45 35.42
CA LEU A 240 -33.34 -1.22 36.03
C LEU A 240 -34.45 -0.21 36.40
N ASN A 241 -35.58 -0.29 35.69
CA ASN A 241 -36.83 0.38 36.01
C ASN A 241 -37.99 -0.46 35.48
N GLU A 242 -39.21 -0.23 35.97
CA GLU A 242 -40.42 -0.94 35.48
C GLU A 242 -41.05 -0.24 34.27
N ASP A 243 -40.79 1.06 34.09
CA ASP A 243 -41.21 1.82 32.91
C ASP A 243 -40.42 1.40 31.66
N LEU A 244 -41.02 1.61 30.48
CA LEU A 244 -40.37 1.37 29.19
C LEU A 244 -39.05 2.15 29.01
N VAL A 245 -38.06 1.51 28.37
CA VAL A 245 -36.83 2.19 27.97
C VAL A 245 -37.15 3.15 26.82
N LEU A 246 -36.95 4.46 27.01
CA LEU A 246 -37.14 5.46 25.96
C LEU A 246 -35.94 5.50 25.02
N GLN A 247 -34.73 5.61 25.56
CA GLN A 247 -33.53 5.81 24.74
C GLN A 247 -32.24 5.26 25.36
N LEU A 248 -31.36 4.73 24.51
CA LEU A 248 -30.01 4.29 24.85
C LEU A 248 -28.96 5.19 24.19
N LYS A 249 -28.04 5.77 24.97
CA LYS A 249 -26.88 6.53 24.45
C LYS A 249 -25.59 6.18 25.19
N CYS A 250 -24.49 6.12 24.45
CA CYS A 250 -23.15 5.82 24.96
C CYS A 250 -22.22 7.01 24.77
N ARG A 251 -21.30 7.22 25.72
CA ARG A 251 -20.19 8.17 25.65
C ARG A 251 -18.89 7.39 25.89
N THR A 252 -17.97 7.46 24.93
CA THR A 252 -16.66 6.75 24.96
C THR A 252 -15.51 7.73 25.20
N TYR A 253 -14.31 7.22 25.49
CA TYR A 253 -13.14 8.05 25.71
C TYR A 253 -12.73 8.86 24.47
N GLU A 254 -12.41 10.14 24.65
CA GLU A 254 -11.75 11.00 23.65
C GLU A 254 -10.59 11.74 24.31
N ILE A 255 -9.46 11.83 23.61
CA ILE A 255 -8.23 12.48 24.09
C ILE A 255 -8.48 13.99 24.23
N PRO A 256 -8.26 14.60 25.42
CA PRO A 256 -8.40 16.04 25.60
C PRO A 256 -7.46 16.84 24.68
N ARG A 257 -8.02 17.77 23.89
CA ARG A 257 -7.24 18.57 22.92
C ARG A 257 -6.50 19.78 23.51
N HIS A 258 -6.90 20.21 24.70
CA HIS A 258 -6.37 21.42 25.34
C HIS A 258 -5.93 21.09 26.76
N PRO A 259 -4.74 21.56 27.20
CA PRO A 259 -4.30 21.42 28.58
C PRO A 259 -5.34 22.01 29.56
N GLY A 260 -5.65 21.27 30.63
CA GLY A 260 -6.62 21.68 31.64
C GLY A 260 -8.08 21.29 31.39
N VAL A 261 -8.40 20.62 30.27
CA VAL A 261 -9.70 19.96 30.09
C VAL A 261 -9.73 18.64 30.88
N THR A 262 -10.79 18.42 31.65
CA THR A 262 -10.98 17.20 32.45
C THR A 262 -11.17 15.98 31.55
N GLU A 263 -10.45 14.87 31.84
CA GLU A 263 -10.69 13.59 31.18
C GLU A 263 -12.12 13.09 31.46
N GLN A 264 -12.72 12.47 30.44
CA GLN A 264 -14.13 12.10 30.44
C GLN A 264 -14.28 10.57 30.50
N ASN A 265 -14.86 10.07 31.59
CA ASN A 265 -15.06 8.63 31.83
C ASN A 265 -16.12 8.05 30.89
N GLU A 266 -15.92 6.84 30.38
CA GLU A 266 -16.91 6.17 29.54
C GLU A 266 -18.21 5.86 30.29
N GLU A 267 -19.37 5.96 29.63
CA GLU A 267 -20.68 5.79 30.27
C GLU A 267 -21.73 5.27 29.27
N LEU A 268 -22.52 4.30 29.69
CA LEU A 268 -23.80 3.94 29.06
C LEU A 268 -24.93 4.61 29.84
N SER A 269 -25.81 5.32 29.14
CA SER A 269 -26.93 6.05 29.71
C SER A 269 -28.26 5.57 29.12
N ILE A 270 -29.22 5.30 29.99
CA ILE A 270 -30.54 4.75 29.69
C ILE A 270 -31.60 5.73 30.21
N LEU A 271 -32.46 6.20 29.32
CA LEU A 271 -33.58 7.08 29.65
C LEU A 271 -34.87 6.28 29.85
N TYR A 272 -35.59 6.63 30.91
CA TYR A 272 -36.95 6.21 31.25
C TYR A 272 -37.81 7.48 31.43
N PRO A 273 -39.15 7.40 31.38
CA PRO A 273 -40.03 8.56 31.44
C PRO A 273 -39.78 9.52 32.61
N ALA A 274 -39.44 9.00 33.79
CA ALA A 274 -39.16 9.78 35.00
C ALA A 274 -37.74 9.56 35.58
N ALA A 275 -36.83 8.89 34.86
CA ALA A 275 -35.52 8.55 35.38
C ALA A 275 -34.42 8.40 34.32
N ILE A 276 -33.18 8.70 34.70
CA ILE A 276 -31.98 8.31 33.95
C ILE A 276 -31.18 7.31 34.79
N VAL A 277 -30.85 6.17 34.17
CA VAL A 277 -29.90 5.20 34.73
C VAL A 277 -28.58 5.33 33.99
N THR A 278 -27.46 5.40 34.71
CA THR A 278 -26.13 5.36 34.09
C THR A 278 -25.25 4.24 34.63
N ILE A 279 -24.46 3.66 33.74
CA ILE A 279 -23.56 2.53 33.99
C ILE A 279 -22.17 2.96 33.55
N ASP A 280 -21.19 2.82 34.44
CA ASP A 280 -19.78 3.10 34.15
C ASP A 280 -19.27 2.19 33.02
N GLY A 281 -18.67 2.80 31.99
CA GLY A 281 -18.29 2.10 30.76
C GLY A 281 -17.15 1.10 30.96
N PHE A 282 -16.21 1.38 31.86
CA PHE A 282 -15.13 0.44 32.19
C PHE A 282 -15.67 -0.81 32.91
N SER A 283 -16.54 -0.61 33.89
CA SER A 283 -17.25 -1.67 34.62
C SER A 283 -18.14 -2.50 33.69
N LEU A 284 -18.85 -1.85 32.76
CA LEU A 284 -19.65 -2.52 31.74
C LEU A 284 -18.79 -3.37 30.80
N PHE A 285 -17.69 -2.81 30.28
CA PHE A 285 -16.74 -3.51 29.41
C PHE A 285 -16.15 -4.77 30.06
N GLN A 286 -15.79 -4.70 31.33
CA GLN A 286 -15.33 -5.88 32.10
C GLN A 286 -16.44 -6.93 32.22
N SER A 287 -17.64 -6.52 32.63
CA SER A 287 -18.80 -7.42 32.81
C SER A 287 -19.19 -8.11 31.49
N LEU A 288 -19.24 -7.39 30.37
CA LEU A 288 -19.57 -7.97 29.06
C LEU A 288 -18.54 -8.99 28.59
N ARG A 289 -17.24 -8.76 28.83
CA ARG A 289 -16.19 -9.76 28.57
C ARG A 289 -16.34 -10.98 29.47
N ALA A 290 -16.64 -10.79 30.76
CA ALA A 290 -16.87 -11.88 31.69
C ALA A 290 -18.05 -12.76 31.25
N CYS A 291 -19.20 -12.16 30.94
CA CYS A 291 -20.39 -12.87 30.44
C CYS A 291 -20.10 -13.62 29.13
N ARG A 292 -19.45 -12.98 28.14
CA ARG A 292 -19.08 -13.63 26.86
C ARG A 292 -18.16 -14.84 27.08
N ASN A 293 -17.19 -14.74 27.98
CA ASN A 293 -16.31 -15.85 28.33
C ASN A 293 -17.04 -16.97 29.09
N GLN A 294 -18.03 -16.65 29.93
CA GLN A 294 -18.87 -17.64 30.61
C GLN A 294 -19.77 -18.38 29.61
N VAL A 295 -20.44 -17.66 28.70
CA VAL A 295 -21.28 -18.24 27.63
C VAL A 295 -20.47 -19.16 26.73
N ALA A 296 -19.26 -18.77 26.34
CA ALA A 296 -18.35 -19.63 25.57
C ALA A 296 -17.95 -20.90 26.34
N LYS A 297 -17.71 -20.82 27.65
CA LYS A 297 -17.42 -21.98 28.50
C LYS A 297 -18.62 -22.91 28.66
N ALA A 298 -19.81 -22.36 28.88
CA ALA A 298 -21.06 -23.12 29.02
C ALA A 298 -21.43 -23.88 27.74
N ALA A 299 -21.30 -23.23 26.58
CA ALA A 299 -21.49 -23.88 25.28
C ALA A 299 -20.49 -25.02 25.03
N ALA A 300 -19.29 -24.95 25.60
CA ALA A 300 -18.28 -26.00 25.52
C ALA A 300 -18.45 -27.11 26.59
N SER A 301 -19.10 -26.84 27.72
CA SER A 301 -19.26 -27.79 28.84
C SER A 301 -20.67 -28.39 28.97
N GLY A 302 -21.65 -27.91 28.19
CA GLY A 302 -23.03 -28.39 28.22
C GLY A 302 -23.82 -28.00 29.47
N ASN A 303 -23.37 -27.00 30.24
CA ASN A 303 -23.98 -26.60 31.51
C ASN A 303 -24.69 -25.24 31.36
N GLU A 304 -26.03 -25.23 31.41
CA GLU A 304 -26.86 -24.05 31.09
C GLU A 304 -26.94 -23.00 32.22
N ASN A 305 -26.56 -23.34 33.45
CA ASN A 305 -26.72 -22.47 34.62
C ASN A 305 -25.59 -21.42 34.73
N ILE A 306 -25.65 -20.38 33.90
CA ILE A 306 -24.80 -19.18 34.03
C ILE A 306 -25.54 -18.10 34.84
N GLN A 307 -24.97 -17.68 35.97
CA GLN A 307 -25.40 -16.45 36.64
C GLN A 307 -24.40 -15.33 36.33
N PRO A 308 -24.79 -14.30 35.56
CA PRO A 308 -23.90 -13.19 35.25
C PRO A 308 -23.68 -12.30 36.49
N PRO A 309 -22.56 -11.57 36.57
CA PRO A 309 -22.32 -10.61 37.63
C PRO A 309 -23.34 -9.45 37.57
N PRO A 310 -23.84 -8.95 38.73
CA PRO A 310 -24.73 -7.80 38.76
C PRO A 310 -23.99 -6.54 38.29
N LEU A 311 -24.65 -5.71 37.47
CA LEU A 311 -24.10 -4.42 37.06
C LEU A 311 -24.23 -3.39 38.19
N ALA A 312 -23.15 -2.67 38.47
CA ALA A 312 -23.23 -1.43 39.24
C ALA A 312 -23.76 -0.31 38.34
N TYR A 313 -24.81 0.37 38.80
CA TYR A 313 -25.44 1.50 38.10
C TYR A 313 -25.79 2.62 39.08
N LYS A 314 -26.02 3.83 38.56
CA LYS A 314 -26.59 4.96 39.31
C LYS A 314 -27.98 5.24 38.74
N LYS A 315 -28.98 5.46 39.60
CA LYS A 315 -30.35 5.80 39.18
C LYS A 315 -30.74 7.19 39.67
N TRP A 316 -31.08 8.06 38.73
CA TRP A 316 -31.47 9.45 38.97
C TRP A 316 -32.95 9.63 38.63
N GLY A 317 -33.77 10.06 39.58
CA GLY A 317 -35.18 10.34 39.39
C GLY A 317 -35.34 11.81 38.99
N LEU A 318 -35.78 12.06 37.76
CA LEU A 318 -35.86 13.42 37.22
C LEU A 318 -37.09 14.12 37.78
N GLN A 319 -36.89 15.35 38.28
CA GLN A 319 -37.95 16.17 38.86
C GLN A 319 -38.08 17.49 38.10
N ASP A 320 -39.25 18.13 38.24
CA ASP A 320 -39.58 19.42 37.64
C ASP A 320 -39.56 19.41 36.09
N ILE A 321 -40.07 18.32 35.49
CA ILE A 321 -40.36 18.19 34.05
C ILE A 321 -41.71 17.50 33.83
N ASP A 322 -42.46 17.92 32.81
CA ASP A 322 -43.72 17.27 32.41
C ASP A 322 -43.48 16.01 31.55
N THR A 323 -42.75 16.14 30.43
CA THR A 323 -42.45 15.00 29.53
C THR A 323 -41.01 15.04 29.02
N ILE A 324 -40.45 13.85 28.77
CA ILE A 324 -39.09 13.68 28.26
C ILE A 324 -39.11 12.71 27.09
N ILE A 325 -38.48 13.09 25.98
CA ILE A 325 -38.38 12.29 24.77
C ILE A 325 -36.95 11.77 24.56
N ASP A 326 -35.95 12.62 24.81
CA ASP A 326 -34.55 12.30 24.53
C ASP A 326 -33.59 12.99 25.53
N HIS A 327 -32.36 12.47 25.64
CA HIS A 327 -31.34 12.96 26.59
C HIS A 327 -29.93 13.04 25.98
N ALA A 328 -29.00 13.70 26.67
CA ALA A 328 -27.58 13.67 26.38
C ALA A 328 -26.76 13.66 27.68
N SER A 329 -25.82 12.71 27.81
CA SER A 329 -24.75 12.78 28.82
C SER A 329 -23.59 13.60 28.27
N ILE A 330 -23.27 14.71 28.93
CA ILE A 330 -22.17 15.60 28.51
C ILE A 330 -20.84 15.13 29.15
N GLY A 331 -20.93 14.59 30.37
CA GLY A 331 -19.80 14.13 31.16
C GLY A 331 -19.54 14.99 32.40
N ILE A 332 -18.32 14.94 32.90
CA ILE A 332 -17.87 15.58 34.14
C ILE A 332 -17.45 17.03 33.85
N MET A 333 -18.18 17.97 34.43
CA MET A 333 -17.82 19.38 34.47
C MET A 333 -17.30 19.81 35.84
N THR A 334 -16.42 20.80 35.85
CA THR A 334 -16.03 21.57 37.04
C THR A 334 -16.27 23.04 36.75
N LEU A 335 -17.01 23.73 37.62
CA LEU A 335 -17.19 25.18 37.49
C LEU A 335 -15.83 25.89 37.64
N SER A 336 -15.62 26.96 36.86
CA SER A 336 -14.45 27.82 37.10
C SER A 336 -14.59 28.53 38.46
N PRO A 337 -13.49 28.93 39.11
CA PRO A 337 -13.57 29.73 40.34
C PRO A 337 -14.35 31.04 40.15
N PHE A 338 -14.33 31.62 38.94
CA PHE A 338 -15.14 32.77 38.58
C PHE A 338 -16.63 32.44 38.51
N ASP A 339 -17.03 31.35 37.88
CA ASP A 339 -18.44 30.94 37.79
C ASP A 339 -18.98 30.51 39.15
N GLN A 340 -18.15 29.88 39.98
CA GLN A 340 -18.46 29.55 41.37
C GLN A 340 -18.68 30.84 42.19
N MET A 341 -17.78 31.81 42.09
CA MET A 341 -17.88 33.11 42.76
C MET A 341 -19.10 33.91 42.28
N LYS A 342 -19.33 33.98 40.97
CA LYS A 342 -20.50 34.61 40.34
C LYS A 342 -21.80 33.98 40.83
N THR A 343 -21.87 32.64 40.83
CA THR A 343 -23.04 31.90 41.32
C THR A 343 -23.27 32.13 42.81
N ALA A 344 -22.20 32.08 43.61
CA ALA A 344 -22.26 32.34 45.04
C ALA A 344 -22.72 33.77 45.35
N SER A 345 -22.16 34.79 44.69
CA SER A 345 -22.58 36.19 44.84
C SER A 345 -24.02 36.43 44.37
N ASN A 346 -24.46 35.79 43.28
CA ASN A 346 -25.82 35.93 42.77
C ASN A 346 -26.88 35.28 43.68
N ILE A 347 -26.57 34.14 44.32
CA ILE A 347 -27.53 33.39 45.15
C ILE A 347 -27.45 33.79 46.63
N GLY A 348 -26.25 33.94 47.17
CA GLY A 348 -26.00 34.22 48.60
C GLY A 348 -25.64 35.68 48.93
N GLY A 349 -25.52 36.55 47.92
CA GLY A 349 -25.17 37.96 48.12
C GLY A 349 -23.76 38.17 48.68
N TYR A 350 -23.58 39.28 49.41
CA TYR A 350 -22.30 39.68 49.99
C TYR A 350 -21.72 38.68 51.00
N ASN A 351 -22.58 37.89 51.67
CA ASN A 351 -22.18 36.95 52.72
C ASN A 351 -21.96 35.51 52.21
N ALA A 352 -21.90 35.30 50.90
CA ALA A 352 -21.81 33.96 50.32
C ALA A 352 -20.44 33.30 50.57
N ALA A 353 -20.44 32.17 51.28
CA ALA A 353 -19.24 31.38 51.51
C ALA A 353 -18.86 30.55 50.27
N ILE A 354 -17.64 30.77 49.75
CA ILE A 354 -17.10 30.06 48.59
C ILE A 354 -16.20 28.91 49.08
N LYS A 355 -16.38 27.70 48.55
CA LYS A 355 -15.48 26.56 48.83
C LYS A 355 -14.21 26.68 48.00
N ASN A 356 -13.04 26.44 48.61
CA ASN A 356 -11.72 26.52 47.93
C ASN A 356 -11.57 25.58 46.72
N SER A 357 -12.37 24.52 46.64
CA SER A 357 -12.49 23.65 45.47
C SER A 357 -13.94 23.62 44.98
N PRO A 358 -14.21 23.95 43.69
CA PRO A 358 -15.53 23.75 43.10
C PRO A 358 -15.83 22.24 43.00
N PRO A 359 -17.07 21.79 43.27
CA PRO A 359 -17.44 20.39 43.13
C PRO A 359 -17.47 19.98 41.65
N ALA A 360 -17.00 18.76 41.36
CA ALA A 360 -17.24 18.10 40.08
C ALA A 360 -18.70 17.64 39.98
N MET A 361 -19.30 17.77 38.80
CA MET A 361 -20.69 17.41 38.54
C MET A 361 -20.82 16.71 37.20
N SER A 362 -21.58 15.62 37.13
CA SER A 362 -22.00 15.01 35.88
C SER A 362 -23.18 15.81 35.31
N GLN A 363 -23.04 16.33 34.09
CA GLN A 363 -24.10 17.07 33.40
C GLN A 363 -24.92 16.15 32.48
N TYR A 364 -26.24 16.21 32.64
CA TYR A 364 -27.21 15.62 31.74
C TYR A 364 -28.12 16.71 31.18
N ILE A 365 -28.47 16.60 29.89
CA ILE A 365 -29.45 17.47 29.23
C ILE A 365 -30.63 16.59 28.79
N THR A 366 -31.85 17.05 29.00
CA THR A 366 -33.08 16.40 28.51
C THR A 366 -33.84 17.31 27.56
N VAL A 367 -34.64 16.70 26.69
CA VAL A 367 -35.48 17.38 25.69
C VAL A 367 -36.88 16.78 25.72
N GLY A 368 -37.90 17.65 25.67
CA GLY A 368 -39.30 17.28 25.83
C GLY A 368 -40.17 18.53 26.01
N SER A 369 -41.05 18.55 27.02
CA SER A 369 -41.88 19.71 27.36
C SER A 369 -41.73 20.15 28.81
N ASN A 370 -41.83 21.47 29.03
CA ASN A 370 -41.77 22.15 30.33
C ASN A 370 -40.65 21.63 31.25
N PRO A 371 -39.37 21.95 30.99
CA PRO A 371 -38.87 22.84 29.94
C PRO A 371 -38.63 22.14 28.59
N PHE A 372 -38.57 22.91 27.50
CA PHE A 372 -38.23 22.43 26.15
C PHE A 372 -36.84 21.77 26.11
N THR A 373 -35.90 22.28 26.91
CA THR A 373 -34.61 21.63 27.18
C THR A 373 -34.28 21.84 28.65
N GLY A 374 -34.04 20.77 29.40
CA GLY A 374 -33.72 20.80 30.83
C GLY A 374 -32.25 20.44 31.10
N PHE A 375 -31.63 21.11 32.08
CA PHE A 375 -30.23 20.92 32.47
C PHE A 375 -30.16 20.37 33.89
N PHE A 376 -29.46 19.24 34.07
CA PHE A 376 -29.35 18.50 35.32
C PHE A 376 -27.88 18.33 35.72
N TYR A 377 -27.58 18.58 37.00
CA TYR A 377 -26.23 18.45 37.56
C TYR A 377 -26.24 17.50 38.75
N ALA A 378 -25.67 16.31 38.56
CA ALA A 378 -25.46 15.31 39.60
C ALA A 378 -24.08 15.52 40.25
N LEU A 379 -24.02 15.68 41.57
CA LEU A 379 -22.77 15.92 42.30
C LEU A 379 -21.94 14.64 42.40
N GLU A 380 -20.69 14.69 41.93
CA GLU A 380 -19.77 13.56 42.07
C GLU A 380 -19.33 13.36 43.53
N GLY A 381 -19.01 12.10 43.88
CA GLY A 381 -18.68 11.72 45.26
C GLY A 381 -19.89 11.58 46.19
N SER A 382 -21.11 11.89 45.74
CA SER A 382 -22.32 11.53 46.49
C SER A 382 -22.53 10.01 46.50
N THR A 383 -22.47 9.41 47.69
CA THR A 383 -22.77 7.98 47.89
C THR A 383 -24.27 7.75 47.77
N GLN A 384 -24.72 7.10 46.70
CA GLN A 384 -26.10 6.57 46.65
C GLN A 384 -26.26 5.47 47.71
N PRO A 385 -27.44 5.34 48.36
CA PRO A 385 -27.66 4.32 49.37
C PRO A 385 -27.78 2.94 48.72
N LEU A 386 -26.62 2.28 48.52
CA LEU A 386 -26.53 0.85 48.22
C LEU A 386 -27.12 0.06 49.39
N LEU A 387 -28.43 -0.18 49.33
CA LEU A 387 -29.20 -0.92 50.33
C LEU A 387 -28.81 -2.40 50.27
N SER A 388 -27.69 -2.74 50.92
CA SER A 388 -27.22 -4.04 51.46
C SER A 388 -27.31 -5.33 50.63
N HIS A 389 -28.26 -5.50 49.73
CA HIS A 389 -28.62 -6.75 49.05
C HIS A 389 -27.55 -7.29 48.10
N VAL A 390 -26.70 -6.46 47.49
CA VAL A 390 -25.55 -6.96 46.71
C VAL A 390 -24.54 -7.62 47.66
N ALA A 391 -24.24 -7.00 48.80
CA ALA A 391 -23.39 -7.60 49.83
C ALA A 391 -24.07 -8.81 50.50
N LEU A 392 -25.38 -8.77 50.72
CA LEU A 392 -26.16 -9.83 51.36
C LEU A 392 -26.33 -11.06 50.45
N ALA A 393 -26.46 -10.87 49.13
CA ALA A 393 -26.53 -11.95 48.14
C ALA A 393 -25.16 -12.59 47.83
N VAL A 394 -24.08 -11.83 47.99
CA VAL A 394 -22.71 -12.37 47.99
C VAL A 394 -22.42 -13.13 49.29
N ALA A 395 -22.82 -12.59 50.44
CA ALA A 395 -22.66 -13.24 51.74
C ALA A 395 -23.50 -14.51 51.90
N SER A 396 -24.77 -14.51 51.48
CA SER A 396 -25.66 -15.68 51.57
C SER A 396 -25.28 -16.81 50.62
N LYS A 397 -24.55 -16.52 49.53
CA LYS A 397 -23.98 -17.54 48.65
C LYS A 397 -22.66 -18.11 49.15
N LEU A 398 -21.85 -17.33 49.85
CA LEU A 398 -20.64 -17.84 50.51
C LEU A 398 -20.98 -18.82 51.64
N THR A 399 -22.10 -18.62 52.36
CA THR A 399 -22.58 -19.61 53.34
C THR A 399 -23.22 -20.84 52.68
N SER A 400 -24.00 -20.70 51.61
CA SER A 400 -24.61 -21.87 50.94
C SER A 400 -23.61 -22.73 50.15
N ALA A 401 -22.57 -22.13 49.57
CA ALA A 401 -21.50 -22.86 48.88
C ALA A 401 -20.66 -23.74 49.82
N LEU A 402 -20.53 -23.35 51.09
CA LEU A 402 -19.84 -24.15 52.12
C LEU A 402 -20.70 -25.31 52.63
N PHE A 403 -22.03 -25.18 52.65
CA PHE A 403 -22.92 -26.28 53.08
C PHE A 403 -23.14 -27.36 52.01
N ASN A 404 -23.14 -27.02 50.72
CA ASN A 404 -23.29 -28.00 49.63
C ASN A 404 -22.01 -28.78 49.29
N ALA A 405 -20.87 -28.43 49.90
CA ALA A 405 -19.58 -29.10 49.67
C ALA A 405 -19.29 -30.27 50.64
N ALA A 406 -20.22 -30.59 51.56
CA ALA A 406 -19.94 -31.50 52.69
C ALA A 406 -21.04 -32.56 52.98
N SER A 407 -21.88 -32.93 52.00
CA SER A 407 -22.96 -33.93 52.16
C SER A 407 -22.90 -35.08 51.15
N GLY A 408 -21.68 -35.53 50.80
CA GLY A 408 -21.42 -36.61 49.85
C GLY A 408 -21.43 -38.05 50.38
N TRP A 409 -22.18 -38.38 51.45
CA TRP A 409 -22.31 -39.77 51.94
C TRP A 409 -23.55 -40.02 52.82
N LEU A 410 -24.73 -40.15 52.21
CA LEU A 410 -25.79 -41.12 52.60
C LEU A 410 -27.01 -40.91 51.68
N GLY A 411 -27.55 -42.01 51.14
CA GLY A 411 -28.64 -41.94 50.19
C GLY A 411 -30.02 -42.05 50.83
N TRP A 412 -30.96 -41.23 50.37
CA TRP A 412 -32.30 -41.71 50.04
C TRP A 412 -32.95 -40.81 48.99
N LYS A 413 -33.60 -41.41 47.98
CA LYS A 413 -34.53 -40.67 47.10
C LYS A 413 -35.87 -40.51 47.82
N SER A 414 -36.39 -39.29 47.89
CA SER A 414 -37.82 -39.03 47.82
C SER A 414 -38.06 -37.98 46.75
N LYS A 415 -38.92 -38.29 45.78
CA LYS A 415 -39.52 -37.26 44.93
C LYS A 415 -40.47 -36.46 45.82
N HIS A 416 -40.33 -35.14 45.83
CA HIS A 416 -41.44 -34.25 46.09
C HIS A 416 -41.56 -33.30 44.90
N GLU A 417 -42.79 -33.09 44.45
CA GLU A 417 -43.11 -32.05 43.48
C GLU A 417 -42.96 -30.69 44.17
N GLU A 418 -42.10 -29.82 43.65
CA GLU A 418 -42.15 -28.40 43.99
C GLU A 418 -43.15 -27.71 43.06
N GLU A 419 -44.22 -27.18 43.65
CA GLU A 419 -45.13 -26.27 42.94
C GLU A 419 -44.36 -25.07 42.40
N ALA A 420 -44.73 -24.62 41.19
CA ALA A 420 -44.13 -23.47 40.56
C ALA A 420 -44.52 -22.17 41.30
N VAL A 421 -43.71 -21.78 42.29
CA VAL A 421 -43.79 -20.47 42.93
C VAL A 421 -43.72 -19.38 41.83
N PRO A 422 -44.69 -18.45 41.76
CA PRO A 422 -44.68 -17.42 40.73
C PRO A 422 -43.41 -16.57 40.84
N ARG A 423 -42.71 -16.40 39.71
CA ARG A 423 -41.49 -15.58 39.63
C ARG A 423 -41.83 -14.12 39.96
N GLN A 424 -41.64 -13.71 41.22
CA GLN A 424 -41.71 -12.29 41.58
C GLN A 424 -40.68 -11.50 40.78
N LYS A 425 -41.10 -10.37 40.19
CA LYS A 425 -40.18 -9.46 39.50
C LYS A 425 -39.09 -8.99 40.48
N PRO A 426 -37.81 -8.84 40.04
CA PRO A 426 -36.75 -8.35 40.91
C PRO A 426 -37.10 -6.97 41.49
N LYS A 427 -36.96 -6.78 42.80
CA LYS A 427 -37.17 -5.47 43.43
C LYS A 427 -36.15 -4.47 42.89
N VAL A 428 -36.66 -3.42 42.25
CA VAL A 428 -35.85 -2.34 41.67
C VAL A 428 -35.49 -1.30 42.74
N GLU A 429 -34.27 -0.75 42.68
CA GLU A 429 -33.81 0.28 43.61
C GLU A 429 -34.55 1.63 43.40
N PRO A 430 -34.83 2.40 44.47
CA PRO A 430 -35.43 3.71 44.37
C PRO A 430 -34.46 4.72 43.74
N ALA A 431 -34.98 5.63 42.92
CA ALA A 431 -34.17 6.63 42.23
C ALA A 431 -33.71 7.76 43.18
N THR A 432 -32.46 8.20 43.04
CA THR A 432 -31.97 9.40 43.76
C THR A 432 -32.54 10.65 43.08
N PRO A 433 -33.27 11.54 43.79
CA PRO A 433 -33.93 12.69 43.16
C PRO A 433 -32.91 13.67 42.56
N LEU A 434 -33.18 14.11 41.34
CA LEU A 434 -32.36 15.02 40.54
C LEU A 434 -33.24 16.08 39.88
N ALA A 435 -33.42 17.20 40.59
CA ALA A 435 -34.19 18.35 40.13
C ALA A 435 -33.50 19.13 39.00
N VAL A 436 -34.31 19.77 38.15
CA VAL A 436 -33.82 20.62 37.07
C VAL A 436 -33.07 21.82 37.65
N ARG A 437 -31.91 22.16 37.08
CA ARG A 437 -31.11 23.32 37.53
C ARG A 437 -31.52 24.60 36.82
N PHE A 438 -31.76 24.49 35.53
CA PHE A 438 -32.43 25.48 34.69
C PHE A 438 -32.86 24.78 33.40
N GLY A 439 -33.62 25.48 32.57
CA GLY A 439 -33.94 25.02 31.23
C GLY A 439 -34.13 26.18 30.27
N LEU A 440 -34.43 25.85 29.02
CA LEU A 440 -34.98 26.79 28.06
C LEU A 440 -36.52 26.71 28.15
N PRO A 441 -37.19 27.69 28.77
CA PRO A 441 -38.64 27.66 28.90
C PRO A 441 -39.30 28.07 27.57
N ASP A 442 -40.02 27.14 26.95
CA ASP A 442 -41.07 27.47 25.99
C ASP A 442 -42.21 26.46 26.15
N SER A 443 -43.30 26.90 26.76
CA SER A 443 -44.43 26.06 27.13
C SER A 443 -45.31 25.60 25.96
N ARG A 444 -45.03 26.08 24.74
CA ARG A 444 -45.76 25.67 23.54
C ARG A 444 -44.98 24.68 22.66
N ARG A 445 -43.69 24.45 22.94
CA ARG A 445 -42.82 23.59 22.13
C ARG A 445 -42.59 22.25 22.81
N HIS A 446 -42.61 21.21 21.98
CA HIS A 446 -42.15 19.88 22.34
C HIS A 446 -40.87 19.60 21.57
N GLY A 447 -39.79 19.36 22.29
CA GLY A 447 -38.55 18.92 21.68
C GLY A 447 -38.60 17.42 21.36
N GLU A 448 -38.10 17.05 20.19
CA GLU A 448 -38.22 15.68 19.64
C GLU A 448 -36.92 14.88 19.74
N SER A 449 -35.75 15.53 19.63
CA SER A 449 -34.45 14.85 19.69
C SER A 449 -33.31 15.79 20.10
N ILE A 450 -32.22 15.23 20.64
CA ILE A 450 -30.96 15.94 20.91
C ILE A 450 -29.74 15.16 20.41
N CYS A 451 -28.94 15.85 19.59
CA CYS A 451 -27.75 15.31 18.94
C CYS A 451 -26.48 16.10 19.37
N LEU A 452 -25.66 15.48 20.21
CA LEU A 452 -24.45 16.09 20.79
C LEU A 452 -23.28 16.08 19.80
N SER A 453 -22.52 17.18 19.72
CA SER A 453 -21.32 17.28 18.88
C SER A 453 -20.18 16.42 19.43
N PRO A 454 -19.24 15.95 18.58
CA PRO A 454 -18.21 14.99 19.00
C PRO A 454 -17.31 15.45 20.15
N CYS A 455 -17.16 16.77 20.34
CA CYS A 455 -16.37 17.34 21.45
C CYS A 455 -17.20 17.78 22.66
N ASN A 456 -18.49 17.41 22.73
CA ASN A 456 -19.39 17.70 23.85
C ASN A 456 -19.53 19.19 24.22
N THR A 457 -19.41 20.13 23.27
CA THR A 457 -19.61 21.58 23.51
C THR A 457 -20.85 22.16 22.84
N LEU A 458 -21.39 21.48 21.82
CA LEU A 458 -22.56 21.92 21.07
C LEU A 458 -23.57 20.78 20.97
N ALA A 459 -24.86 21.10 20.92
CA ALA A 459 -25.90 20.13 20.61
C ALA A 459 -26.89 20.70 19.59
N ALA A 460 -27.45 19.85 18.73
CA ALA A 460 -28.57 20.19 17.87
C ALA A 460 -29.86 19.59 18.48
N VAL A 461 -30.88 20.42 18.66
CA VAL A 461 -32.21 20.00 19.17
C VAL A 461 -33.27 20.25 18.10
N THR A 462 -34.16 19.28 17.88
CA THR A 462 -35.28 19.40 16.93
C THR A 462 -36.61 19.61 17.66
N ASP A 463 -37.59 20.25 17.02
CA ASP A 463 -38.89 20.53 17.61
C ASP A 463 -40.10 20.30 16.69
N ASP A 464 -41.25 20.15 17.32
CA ASP A 464 -42.59 19.96 16.73
C ASP A 464 -43.02 21.05 15.73
N PHE A 465 -42.42 22.24 15.80
CA PHE A 465 -42.62 23.31 14.81
C PHE A 465 -41.74 23.19 13.55
N GLY A 466 -40.91 22.16 13.46
CA GLY A 466 -39.98 21.95 12.36
C GLY A 466 -38.83 22.94 12.35
N ARG A 467 -38.15 23.07 13.49
CA ARG A 467 -36.92 23.84 13.64
C ARG A 467 -35.79 22.97 14.15
N VAL A 468 -34.58 23.39 13.84
CA VAL A 468 -33.34 22.86 14.45
C VAL A 468 -32.72 24.01 15.24
N ILE A 469 -32.36 23.78 16.50
CA ILE A 469 -31.74 24.76 17.39
C ILE A 469 -30.34 24.27 17.77
N LEU A 470 -29.33 25.10 17.53
CA LEU A 470 -27.96 24.89 18.01
C LEU A 470 -27.84 25.42 19.43
N LEU A 471 -27.51 24.55 20.37
CA LEU A 471 -27.25 24.88 21.78
C LEU A 471 -25.75 24.88 22.07
N ASP A 472 -25.32 25.82 22.89
CA ASP A 472 -24.08 25.76 23.67
C ASP A 472 -24.37 24.97 24.96
N VAL A 473 -23.83 23.76 25.09
CA VAL A 473 -24.17 22.89 26.24
C VAL A 473 -23.49 23.32 27.53
N THR A 474 -22.34 23.99 27.42
CA THR A 474 -21.56 24.50 28.56
C THR A 474 -22.20 25.77 29.14
N ARG A 475 -22.70 26.66 28.28
CA ARG A 475 -23.34 27.93 28.67
C ARG A 475 -24.85 27.83 28.84
N GLY A 476 -25.47 26.77 28.33
CA GLY A 476 -26.91 26.54 28.42
C GLY A 476 -27.75 27.50 27.57
N ILE A 477 -27.25 27.94 26.42
CA ILE A 477 -27.92 28.96 25.56
C ILE A 477 -28.13 28.46 24.13
N ALA A 478 -29.17 28.96 23.47
CA ALA A 478 -29.35 28.79 22.03
C ALA A 478 -28.48 29.79 21.26
N ILE A 479 -27.63 29.29 20.37
CA ILE A 479 -26.72 30.08 19.51
C ILE A 479 -27.40 30.43 18.17
N ARG A 480 -28.08 29.45 17.55
CA ARG A 480 -28.60 29.54 16.18
C ARG A 480 -29.85 28.70 16.00
N MET A 481 -30.70 29.07 15.06
CA MET A 481 -31.93 28.36 14.71
C MET A 481 -32.10 28.28 13.19
N TRP A 482 -32.44 27.09 12.69
CA TRP A 482 -32.90 26.85 11.32
C TRP A 482 -34.40 26.57 11.33
N LYS A 483 -35.15 27.11 10.36
CA LYS A 483 -36.62 26.98 10.26
C LYS A 483 -37.02 26.25 8.97
N GLY A 484 -38.14 25.54 8.98
CA GLY A 484 -38.63 24.80 7.80
C GLY A 484 -38.08 23.36 7.69
N TYR A 485 -37.65 22.81 8.82
CA TYR A 485 -37.01 21.50 9.00
C TYR A 485 -37.91 20.57 9.81
N ARG A 486 -39.13 20.30 9.33
CA ARG A 486 -40.05 19.30 9.93
C ARG A 486 -39.46 17.90 9.81
N ASP A 487 -39.64 17.12 10.88
CA ASP A 487 -39.17 15.73 11.02
C ASP A 487 -37.66 15.57 10.74
N ALA A 488 -36.88 16.63 10.97
CA ALA A 488 -35.46 16.65 10.59
C ALA A 488 -34.60 15.74 11.46
N GLN A 489 -33.65 15.06 10.83
CA GLN A 489 -32.66 14.23 11.53
C GLN A 489 -31.32 14.94 11.49
N THR A 490 -30.59 14.95 12.61
CA THR A 490 -29.34 15.71 12.76
C THR A 490 -28.17 14.80 13.14
N GLY A 491 -26.98 15.17 12.68
CA GLY A 491 -25.73 14.47 12.96
C GLY A 491 -24.53 15.39 12.76
N TRP A 492 -23.35 14.95 13.16
CA TRP A 492 -22.15 15.78 13.14
C TRP A 492 -21.02 15.17 12.34
N ILE A 493 -20.20 16.04 11.74
CA ILE A 493 -18.91 15.68 11.13
C ILE A 493 -17.84 16.58 11.72
N GLN A 494 -16.70 15.96 12.06
CA GLN A 494 -15.48 16.57 12.54
C GLN A 494 -14.34 16.29 11.56
N ILE A 495 -13.56 17.32 11.21
CA ILE A 495 -12.48 17.25 10.21
C ILE A 495 -11.21 17.83 10.83
N VAL A 496 -10.09 17.13 10.71
CA VAL A 496 -8.77 17.60 11.14
C VAL A 496 -8.07 18.29 9.95
N GLU A 497 -7.25 19.30 10.23
CA GLU A 497 -6.42 19.94 9.21
C GLU A 497 -5.19 19.10 8.85
N ASP A 498 -5.10 18.66 7.60
CA ASP A 498 -3.93 17.99 7.04
C ASP A 498 -2.87 19.03 6.63
N LEU A 499 -1.90 19.29 7.52
CA LEU A 499 -0.79 20.25 7.30
C LEU A 499 0.39 19.68 6.49
N HIS A 500 0.20 18.54 5.80
CA HIS A 500 1.28 17.79 5.12
C HIS A 500 2.03 18.53 4.01
N GLU A 501 1.54 19.69 3.53
CA GLU A 501 2.21 20.50 2.50
C GLU A 501 3.41 21.34 3.02
N ARG A 502 3.74 21.33 4.32
CA ARG A 502 4.77 22.20 4.91
C ARG A 502 6.09 21.57 5.35
N VAL A 503 6.23 20.23 5.36
CA VAL A 503 7.47 19.57 5.80
C VAL A 503 7.73 18.32 4.94
N PRO A 504 8.91 18.19 4.30
CA PRO A 504 9.32 16.94 3.65
C PRO A 504 9.48 15.80 4.68
N GLU A 505 9.13 14.59 4.29
CA GLU A 505 9.13 13.38 5.13
C GLU A 505 10.45 13.18 5.91
N ARG A 506 10.39 13.31 7.26
CA ARG A 506 11.27 12.67 8.29
C ARG A 506 11.03 13.31 9.68
N ALA A 507 9.95 12.93 10.35
CA ALA A 507 9.79 13.14 11.78
C ALA A 507 8.82 12.11 12.37
N ASP A 508 9.23 11.41 13.43
CA ASP A 508 8.37 10.45 14.13
C ASP A 508 7.23 11.17 14.85
N PHE A 509 5.98 10.83 14.50
CA PHE A 509 4.79 11.50 15.05
C PHE A 509 4.57 11.16 16.53
N SER A 510 4.98 12.08 17.42
CA SER A 510 4.53 12.10 18.82
C SER A 510 3.49 13.22 19.03
N PRO A 511 2.27 12.95 19.53
CA PRO A 511 1.20 13.97 19.64
C PRO A 511 1.50 15.13 20.62
N PHE A 512 2.56 15.01 21.42
CA PHE A 512 2.94 15.95 22.47
C PHE A 512 4.33 16.57 22.25
N GLY A 513 4.99 16.28 21.12
CA GLY A 513 6.39 16.66 20.86
C GLY A 513 6.65 17.61 19.69
N SER A 514 5.65 17.91 18.84
CA SER A 514 5.85 18.87 17.75
C SER A 514 5.90 20.33 18.26
N PRO A 515 6.85 21.17 17.79
CA PRO A 515 6.86 22.61 18.11
C PRO A 515 5.71 23.37 17.42
N GLN A 516 5.01 22.72 16.48
CA GLN A 516 3.72 23.13 15.97
C GLN A 516 2.63 22.50 16.87
N GLY A 517 1.74 23.32 17.42
CA GLY A 517 0.67 22.86 18.34
C GLY A 517 -0.36 21.91 17.70
N PRO A 518 -1.39 21.48 18.47
CA PRO A 518 -2.34 20.47 18.00
C PRO A 518 -3.05 20.89 16.71
N SER A 519 -3.17 19.96 15.76
CA SER A 519 -3.83 20.17 14.47
C SER A 519 -5.22 20.79 14.65
N ARG A 520 -5.54 21.80 13.83
CA ARG A 520 -6.84 22.48 13.90
C ARG A 520 -7.96 21.50 13.52
N VAL A 521 -9.10 21.63 14.17
CA VAL A 521 -10.25 20.74 13.94
C VAL A 521 -11.52 21.55 13.74
N ALA A 522 -12.20 21.29 12.63
CA ALA A 522 -13.47 21.91 12.27
C ALA A 522 -14.65 20.97 12.56
N GLN A 523 -15.84 21.53 12.78
CA GLN A 523 -17.06 20.79 13.02
C GLN A 523 -18.22 21.34 12.20
N PHE A 524 -19.02 20.43 11.64
CA PHE A 524 -20.15 20.72 10.78
C PHE A 524 -21.38 19.99 11.29
N LEU A 525 -22.51 20.70 11.28
CA LEU A 525 -23.82 20.13 11.53
C LEU A 525 -24.40 19.63 10.20
N VAL A 526 -24.81 18.37 10.17
CA VAL A 526 -25.54 17.77 9.06
C VAL A 526 -27.02 17.72 9.44
N ILE A 527 -27.88 18.23 8.57
CA ILE A 527 -29.34 18.24 8.75
C ILE A 527 -29.97 17.54 7.54
N TYR A 528 -30.60 16.40 7.77
CA TYR A 528 -31.47 15.73 6.81
C TYR A 528 -32.90 16.24 6.98
N ALA A 529 -33.52 16.70 5.90
CA ALA A 529 -34.91 17.17 5.85
C ALA A 529 -35.77 16.21 5.01
N PRO A 530 -36.45 15.20 5.61
CA PRO A 530 -37.08 14.11 4.87
C PRO A 530 -38.15 14.59 3.88
N ARG A 531 -39.04 15.51 4.30
CA ARG A 531 -40.11 16.05 3.42
C ARG A 531 -39.57 16.71 2.14
N ARG A 532 -38.40 17.33 2.24
CA ARG A 532 -37.72 18.00 1.11
C ARG A 532 -36.85 17.04 0.29
N GLY A 533 -36.42 15.91 0.86
CA GLY A 533 -35.45 15.00 0.23
C GLY A 533 -34.06 15.65 0.09
N ILE A 534 -33.63 16.43 1.10
CA ILE A 534 -32.37 17.18 1.05
C ILE A 534 -31.55 16.91 2.31
N LEU A 535 -30.26 16.67 2.13
CA LEU A 535 -29.24 16.60 3.17
C LEU A 535 -28.36 17.85 3.09
N GLU A 536 -28.36 18.69 4.12
CA GLU A 536 -27.62 19.96 4.17
C GLU A 536 -26.47 19.91 5.18
N VAL A 537 -25.32 20.47 4.82
CA VAL A 537 -24.11 20.56 5.67
C VAL A 537 -23.85 22.02 6.02
N TRP A 538 -23.80 22.33 7.31
CA TRP A 538 -23.73 23.69 7.85
C TRP A 538 -22.49 23.89 8.72
N SER A 539 -21.82 25.02 8.53
CA SER A 539 -20.96 25.59 9.58
C SER A 539 -21.84 26.03 10.76
N THR A 540 -21.32 25.94 11.98
CA THR A 540 -22.14 25.84 13.19
C THR A 540 -22.59 27.20 13.73
N GLN A 541 -21.72 27.89 14.47
CA GLN A 541 -22.05 29.13 15.19
C GLN A 541 -22.25 30.31 14.24
N GLN A 542 -21.24 30.61 13.42
CA GLN A 542 -21.24 31.71 12.47
C GLN A 542 -20.73 31.19 11.12
N GLY A 543 -21.56 31.28 10.08
CA GLY A 543 -21.17 30.91 8.72
C GLY A 543 -22.28 30.31 7.86
N PRO A 544 -22.00 30.07 6.56
CA PRO A 544 -22.97 29.59 5.58
C PRO A 544 -23.20 28.07 5.64
N ARG A 545 -24.17 27.63 4.84
CA ARG A 545 -24.27 26.24 4.36
C ARG A 545 -23.11 25.96 3.41
N VAL A 546 -22.38 24.87 3.63
CA VAL A 546 -21.18 24.49 2.86
C VAL A 546 -21.44 23.32 1.90
N GLY A 547 -22.57 22.63 2.05
CA GLY A 547 -23.00 21.56 1.14
C GLY A 547 -24.52 21.33 1.19
N ALA A 548 -25.08 20.85 0.09
CA ALA A 548 -26.46 20.38 0.02
C ALA A 548 -26.57 19.28 -1.03
N PHE A 549 -27.27 18.19 -0.72
CA PHE A 549 -27.42 17.03 -1.59
C PHE A 549 -28.89 16.62 -1.68
N ASN A 550 -29.37 16.36 -2.90
CA ASN A 550 -30.68 15.73 -3.10
C ASN A 550 -30.56 14.23 -2.80
N VAL A 551 -31.46 13.72 -1.96
CA VAL A 551 -31.47 12.35 -1.44
C VAL A 551 -32.92 11.83 -1.38
N GLY A 552 -33.11 10.52 -1.19
CA GLY A 552 -34.46 9.95 -1.04
C GLY A 552 -35.23 10.55 0.14
N LYS A 553 -36.56 10.71 0.00
CA LYS A 553 -37.44 11.25 1.07
C LYS A 553 -37.64 10.32 2.26
N HIS A 554 -37.28 9.04 2.13
CA HIS A 554 -37.48 8.00 3.15
C HIS A 554 -36.16 7.44 3.70
N CYS A 555 -35.04 8.12 3.51
CA CYS A 555 -33.76 7.73 4.10
C CYS A 555 -33.78 7.78 5.64
N ARG A 556 -32.80 7.15 6.29
CA ARG A 556 -32.48 7.34 7.72
C ARG A 556 -31.06 7.88 7.85
N LEU A 557 -30.91 9.00 8.56
CA LEU A 557 -29.62 9.52 8.98
C LEU A 557 -29.23 8.88 10.32
N LEU A 558 -28.10 8.20 10.35
CA LEU A 558 -27.52 7.56 11.53
C LEU A 558 -26.24 8.31 11.92
N TYR A 559 -26.22 8.82 13.14
CA TYR A 559 -25.06 9.43 13.78
C TYR A 559 -24.83 8.67 15.10
N PRO A 560 -23.81 7.78 15.18
CA PRO A 560 -23.55 7.04 16.41
C PRO A 560 -23.19 7.97 17.58
N GLY A 561 -22.31 8.95 17.36
CA GLY A 561 -21.89 9.90 18.39
C GLY A 561 -20.88 9.38 19.42
N TYR A 562 -20.37 8.16 19.26
CA TYR A 562 -19.34 7.54 20.09
C TYR A 562 -18.35 6.72 19.22
N LYS A 563 -17.31 6.17 19.84
CA LYS A 563 -16.23 5.39 19.20
C LYS A 563 -16.20 3.96 19.80
N ILE A 564 -15.02 3.45 20.13
CA ILE A 564 -14.83 2.12 20.74
C ILE A 564 -14.80 2.28 22.27
N MET A 565 -15.52 1.41 22.98
CA MET A 565 -15.52 1.34 24.45
C MET A 565 -14.38 0.45 24.98
N GLY A 566 -13.80 0.82 26.11
CA GLY A 566 -12.67 0.15 26.76
C GLY A 566 -11.32 0.81 26.47
N LEU A 567 -11.31 2.07 26.03
CA LEU A 567 -10.10 2.86 25.78
C LEU A 567 -9.84 3.88 26.90
N ASN A 568 -8.58 4.25 27.07
CA ASN A 568 -8.09 5.28 28.01
C ASN A 568 -6.80 5.92 27.47
N ASN A 569 -6.28 6.95 28.14
CA ASN A 569 -5.10 7.72 27.70
C ASN A 569 -3.88 6.85 27.31
N VAL A 570 -3.61 5.78 28.06
CA VAL A 570 -2.47 4.86 27.80
C VAL A 570 -2.73 3.98 26.57
N THR A 571 -3.96 3.49 26.39
CA THR A 571 -4.30 2.58 25.29
C THR A 571 -4.61 3.31 23.98
N SER A 572 -5.19 4.51 24.05
CA SER A 572 -5.62 5.28 22.87
C SER A 572 -4.46 5.74 21.98
N GLN A 573 -3.26 5.92 22.52
CA GLN A 573 -2.08 6.36 21.74
C GLN A 573 -1.67 5.38 20.62
N SER A 574 -2.12 4.12 20.71
CA SER A 574 -1.84 3.07 19.70
C SER A 574 -3.06 2.71 18.83
N TRP A 575 -4.19 3.40 18.99
CA TRP A 575 -5.45 3.10 18.32
C TRP A 575 -5.92 4.27 17.44
N GLN A 576 -5.82 4.11 16.12
CA GLN A 576 -6.49 4.97 15.13
C GLN A 576 -7.50 4.16 14.30
N PRO A 577 -8.67 3.80 14.86
CA PRO A 577 -9.74 3.15 14.10
C PRO A 577 -10.36 4.13 13.09
N GLN A 578 -10.60 3.67 11.86
CA GLN A 578 -11.45 4.38 10.90
C GLN A 578 -12.91 4.29 11.36
N THR A 579 -13.36 5.25 12.17
CA THR A 579 -14.75 5.33 12.62
C THR A 579 -15.61 6.17 11.68
N TYR A 580 -16.76 5.63 11.26
CA TYR A 580 -17.74 6.36 10.47
C TYR A 580 -18.54 7.30 11.37
N GLN A 581 -18.37 8.60 11.17
CA GLN A 581 -19.03 9.62 12.00
C GLN A 581 -20.53 9.73 11.71
N ILE A 582 -20.92 9.61 10.43
CA ILE A 582 -22.29 9.74 9.98
C ILE A 582 -22.58 8.83 8.78
N CYS A 583 -23.82 8.38 8.67
CA CYS A 583 -24.27 7.45 7.65
C CYS A 583 -25.71 7.79 7.22
N LEU A 584 -25.97 7.83 5.91
CA LEU A 584 -27.30 7.93 5.33
C LEU A 584 -27.67 6.58 4.71
N VAL A 585 -28.70 5.94 5.25
CA VAL A 585 -29.28 4.69 4.75
C VAL A 585 -30.43 5.02 3.81
N ASP A 586 -30.34 4.58 2.55
CA ASP A 586 -31.38 4.76 1.54
C ASP A 586 -32.08 3.40 1.26
N PRO A 587 -33.32 3.20 1.76
CA PRO A 587 -34.03 1.93 1.61
C PRO A 587 -34.50 1.64 0.18
N VAL A 588 -34.55 2.64 -0.71
CA VAL A 588 -35.02 2.47 -2.09
C VAL A 588 -33.90 1.98 -2.99
N SER A 589 -32.69 2.56 -2.84
CA SER A 589 -31.52 2.11 -3.60
C SER A 589 -30.71 1.00 -2.92
N GLY A 590 -31.08 0.61 -1.69
CA GLY A 590 -30.32 -0.37 -0.90
C GLY A 590 -28.89 0.08 -0.61
N SER A 591 -28.63 1.39 -0.57
CA SER A 591 -27.29 1.97 -0.45
C SER A 591 -27.05 2.64 0.90
N VAL A 592 -25.78 2.65 1.28
CA VAL A 592 -25.27 3.26 2.51
C VAL A 592 -24.20 4.28 2.12
N LYS A 593 -24.44 5.54 2.48
CA LYS A 593 -23.66 6.71 2.04
C LYS A 593 -23.11 7.47 3.24
N THR A 594 -21.89 7.97 3.14
CA THR A 594 -21.28 8.90 4.09
C THR A 594 -21.10 10.27 3.43
N VAL A 595 -20.86 11.32 4.22
CA VAL A 595 -20.59 12.66 3.73
C VAL A 595 -19.13 13.01 4.01
N SER A 596 -18.41 13.40 2.97
CA SER A 596 -17.05 13.93 3.06
C SER A 596 -17.08 15.45 2.93
N VAL A 597 -16.35 16.14 3.81
CA VAL A 597 -16.27 17.59 3.87
C VAL A 597 -14.79 17.97 3.88
N PRO A 598 -14.33 18.89 3.02
CA PRO A 598 -12.96 19.40 3.06
C PRO A 598 -12.75 20.44 4.18
N PHE A 599 -11.58 20.43 4.82
CA PHE A 599 -11.27 21.34 5.94
C PHE A 599 -11.37 22.84 5.57
N HIS A 600 -11.00 23.23 4.35
CA HIS A 600 -11.03 24.65 3.94
C HIS A 600 -12.42 25.27 3.93
N LEU A 601 -13.50 24.47 3.90
CA LEU A 601 -14.87 24.96 4.03
C LEU A 601 -15.21 25.44 5.46
N ALA A 602 -14.34 25.15 6.44
CA ALA A 602 -14.42 25.76 7.77
C ALA A 602 -13.90 27.20 7.79
N LEU A 603 -13.08 27.57 6.80
CA LEU A 603 -12.43 28.86 6.64
C LEU A 603 -13.14 29.76 5.61
N SER A 604 -14.26 29.29 5.03
CA SER A 604 -14.92 29.96 3.91
C SER A 604 -15.82 31.10 4.37
N ASP A 605 -15.22 32.26 4.63
CA ASP A 605 -15.94 33.52 4.55
C ASP A 605 -16.39 33.80 3.11
N LYS A 606 -17.47 34.60 2.94
CA LYS A 606 -18.02 34.98 1.62
C LYS A 606 -17.06 35.82 0.75
N LYS A 607 -15.85 36.13 1.24
CA LYS A 607 -14.76 36.83 0.55
C LYS A 607 -13.45 36.01 0.56
N SER A 608 -13.52 34.68 0.61
CA SER A 608 -12.32 33.84 0.63
C SER A 608 -11.55 33.94 -0.70
N GLU A 609 -10.48 34.73 -0.70
CA GLU A 609 -9.52 34.85 -1.80
C GLU A 609 -8.97 33.47 -2.20
N ARG A 610 -8.84 32.53 -1.25
CA ARG A 610 -8.38 31.15 -1.54
C ARG A 610 -9.39 30.40 -2.41
N ALA A 611 -10.69 30.65 -2.26
CA ALA A 611 -11.70 30.09 -3.15
C ALA A 611 -11.68 30.73 -4.55
N LYS A 612 -11.36 32.04 -4.65
CA LYS A 612 -11.11 32.72 -5.93
C LYS A 612 -9.93 32.09 -6.66
N ASP A 613 -8.79 31.97 -5.98
CA ASP A 613 -7.56 31.41 -6.54
C ASP A 613 -7.73 29.96 -7.02
N MET A 614 -8.44 29.13 -6.25
CA MET A 614 -8.73 27.75 -6.68
C MET A 614 -9.73 27.68 -7.85
N HIS A 615 -10.60 28.67 -8.02
CA HIS A 615 -11.43 28.80 -9.23
C HIS A 615 -10.60 29.23 -10.44
N LEU A 616 -9.69 30.19 -10.26
CA LEU A 616 -8.73 30.62 -11.29
C LEU A 616 -7.85 29.44 -11.75
N MET A 617 -7.36 28.61 -10.82
CA MET A 617 -6.64 27.36 -11.15
C MET A 617 -7.48 26.38 -11.97
N LYS A 618 -8.78 26.24 -11.67
CA LYS A 618 -9.67 25.39 -12.47
C LYS A 618 -9.90 25.97 -13.88
N LYS A 619 -10.00 27.30 -14.02
CA LYS A 619 -10.11 27.97 -15.32
C LYS A 619 -8.81 27.82 -16.12
N LEU A 620 -7.65 28.06 -15.51
CA LEU A 620 -6.33 27.82 -16.11
C LEU A 620 -6.19 26.37 -16.61
N GLY A 621 -6.53 25.38 -15.77
CA GLY A 621 -6.52 23.98 -16.15
C GLY A 621 -7.52 23.59 -17.26
N ALA A 622 -8.54 24.41 -17.52
CA ALA A 622 -9.43 24.27 -18.67
C ALA A 622 -8.83 24.91 -19.93
N SER A 623 -8.28 26.14 -19.85
CA SER A 623 -7.60 26.81 -20.95
C SER A 623 -6.41 26.00 -21.48
N LEU A 624 -5.59 25.40 -20.59
CA LEU A 624 -4.49 24.49 -20.96
C LEU A 624 -4.97 23.20 -21.66
N LYS A 625 -6.23 22.78 -21.46
CA LYS A 625 -6.82 21.56 -22.05
C LYS A 625 -7.67 21.83 -23.29
N ALA A 626 -8.05 23.08 -23.55
CA ALA A 626 -8.79 23.46 -24.74
C ALA A 626 -7.96 23.23 -26.02
N LYS A 627 -8.65 23.03 -27.15
CA LYS A 627 -8.06 23.14 -28.50
C LYS A 627 -8.52 24.48 -29.07
N ALA A 628 -7.76 25.55 -28.83
CA ALA A 628 -8.05 26.87 -29.37
C ALA A 628 -7.13 27.18 -30.57
N PRO A 629 -7.63 27.87 -31.62
CA PRO A 629 -6.90 28.05 -32.89
C PRO A 629 -5.93 29.24 -32.91
N ASN A 630 -5.87 30.07 -31.87
CA ASN A 630 -5.03 31.27 -31.80
C ASN A 630 -4.21 31.27 -30.50
N LEU A 631 -2.88 31.28 -30.63
CA LEU A 631 -1.93 31.16 -29.52
C LEU A 631 -1.77 32.46 -28.70
N ASP A 632 -1.86 33.63 -29.34
CA ASP A 632 -1.63 34.92 -28.67
C ASP A 632 -2.76 35.27 -27.68
N LEU A 633 -3.98 34.86 -28.01
CA LEU A 633 -5.15 34.98 -27.12
C LEU A 633 -5.02 34.06 -25.89
N ILE A 634 -4.47 32.86 -26.06
CA ILE A 634 -4.20 31.92 -24.96
C ILE A 634 -3.12 32.48 -24.04
N GLU A 635 -2.02 33.02 -24.60
CA GLU A 635 -0.96 33.63 -23.80
C GLU A 635 -1.49 34.79 -22.95
N THR A 636 -2.32 35.65 -23.54
CA THR A 636 -2.95 36.78 -22.84
C THR A 636 -3.89 36.30 -21.72
N GLU A 637 -4.79 35.34 -21.99
CA GLU A 637 -5.68 34.79 -20.97
C GLU A 637 -4.89 34.14 -19.82
N ILE A 638 -3.83 33.37 -20.11
CA ILE A 638 -3.01 32.74 -19.06
C ILE A 638 -2.28 33.79 -18.20
N LYS A 639 -1.76 34.86 -18.83
CA LYS A 639 -1.14 35.99 -18.09
C LYS A 639 -2.13 36.67 -17.16
N GLU A 640 -3.35 36.97 -17.62
CA GLU A 640 -4.40 37.51 -16.75
C GLU A 640 -4.68 36.56 -15.58
N LEU A 641 -4.92 35.28 -15.85
CA LEU A 641 -5.27 34.30 -14.81
C LEU A 641 -4.19 34.12 -13.73
N ILE A 642 -2.89 34.09 -14.10
CA ILE A 642 -1.81 33.89 -13.11
C ILE A 642 -1.52 35.14 -12.28
N LEU A 643 -1.71 36.33 -12.85
CA LEU A 643 -1.56 37.60 -12.13
C LEU A 643 -2.72 37.84 -11.16
N ASP A 644 -3.92 37.37 -11.50
CA ASP A 644 -5.17 37.59 -10.75
C ASP A 644 -5.35 36.65 -9.54
N ILE A 645 -4.52 35.60 -9.44
CA ILE A 645 -4.31 34.76 -8.23
C ILE A 645 -3.62 35.62 -7.16
N LYS A 646 -3.94 35.44 -5.87
CA LYS A 646 -3.30 36.18 -4.77
C LYS A 646 -2.27 35.38 -3.97
N TYR A 647 -2.52 34.12 -3.66
CA TYR A 647 -1.66 33.32 -2.78
C TYR A 647 -0.39 32.82 -3.49
N PRO A 648 0.81 33.04 -2.94
CA PRO A 648 2.07 32.64 -3.58
C PRO A 648 2.19 31.14 -3.88
N ALA A 649 1.72 30.28 -2.97
CA ALA A 649 1.71 28.82 -3.19
C ALA A 649 0.84 28.43 -4.40
N THR A 650 -0.31 29.09 -4.58
CA THR A 650 -1.18 28.83 -5.74
C THR A 650 -0.58 29.41 -7.03
N LYS A 651 0.12 30.55 -6.97
CA LYS A 651 0.91 31.07 -8.11
C LYS A 651 2.02 30.11 -8.54
N LYS A 652 2.73 29.50 -7.58
CA LYS A 652 3.75 28.47 -7.85
C LYS A 652 3.13 27.27 -8.58
N GLN A 653 2.03 26.72 -8.04
CA GLN A 653 1.31 25.61 -8.64
C GLN A 653 0.75 25.94 -10.04
N ALA A 654 0.29 27.18 -10.25
CA ALA A 654 -0.15 27.67 -11.55
C ALA A 654 1.00 27.64 -12.57
N LEU A 655 2.15 28.20 -12.20
CA LEU A 655 3.34 28.23 -13.05
C LEU A 655 3.86 26.81 -13.35
N GLU A 656 3.91 25.92 -12.36
CA GLU A 656 4.27 24.50 -12.56
C GLU A 656 3.33 23.81 -13.56
N SER A 657 2.02 24.07 -13.46
CA SER A 657 1.02 23.51 -14.38
C SER A 657 1.16 24.05 -15.81
N ILE A 658 1.60 25.30 -15.97
CA ILE A 658 1.87 25.94 -17.27
C ILE A 658 3.15 25.36 -17.89
N LEU A 659 4.24 25.27 -17.11
CA LEU A 659 5.53 24.74 -17.57
C LEU A 659 5.47 23.23 -17.92
N ALA A 660 4.55 22.48 -17.32
CA ALA A 660 4.28 21.08 -17.65
C ALA A 660 3.37 20.89 -18.88
N SER A 661 2.94 21.95 -19.56
CA SER A 661 2.04 21.87 -20.71
C SER A 661 2.79 21.66 -22.04
N GLU A 662 2.62 20.49 -22.63
CA GLU A 662 3.17 20.12 -23.95
C GLU A 662 2.53 20.87 -25.13
N ARG A 663 1.47 21.66 -24.89
CA ARG A 663 0.74 22.39 -25.95
C ARG A 663 1.16 23.83 -26.14
N LEU A 664 1.89 24.40 -25.19
CA LEU A 664 2.31 25.79 -25.25
C LEU A 664 3.67 25.89 -25.96
N PRO A 665 3.85 26.85 -26.89
CA PRO A 665 5.15 27.08 -27.51
C PRO A 665 6.15 27.61 -26.48
N PHE A 666 7.44 27.33 -26.69
CA PHE A 666 8.53 27.75 -25.80
C PHE A 666 8.52 29.26 -25.50
N SER A 667 8.24 30.09 -26.51
CA SER A 667 8.11 31.55 -26.36
C SER A 667 7.05 31.93 -25.33
N CYS A 668 5.90 31.26 -25.33
CA CYS A 668 4.79 31.51 -24.40
C CYS A 668 5.19 31.16 -22.96
N LEU A 669 5.84 30.00 -22.75
CA LEU A 669 6.34 29.59 -21.44
C LEU A 669 7.34 30.61 -20.85
N LYS A 670 8.28 31.06 -21.69
CA LYS A 670 9.27 32.10 -21.33
C LYS A 670 8.57 33.43 -21.00
N ASN A 671 7.68 33.91 -21.87
CA ASN A 671 6.96 35.17 -21.71
C ASN A 671 6.09 35.19 -20.45
N ILE A 672 5.35 34.12 -20.14
CA ILE A 672 4.50 34.02 -18.95
C ILE A 672 5.37 34.04 -17.69
N THR A 673 6.45 33.25 -17.65
CA THR A 673 7.35 33.19 -16.49
C THR A 673 8.04 34.55 -16.26
N GLN A 674 8.44 35.24 -17.34
CA GLN A 674 9.00 36.59 -17.29
C GLN A 674 7.98 37.61 -16.77
N THR A 675 6.74 37.57 -17.28
CA THR A 675 5.64 38.46 -16.84
C THR A 675 5.36 38.30 -15.34
N LEU A 676 5.37 37.08 -14.82
CA LEU A 676 5.19 36.83 -13.38
C LEU A 676 6.39 37.33 -12.57
N MET A 677 7.62 37.11 -13.05
CA MET A 677 8.85 37.58 -12.41
C MET A 677 8.88 39.12 -12.31
N ASP A 678 8.52 39.82 -13.38
CA ASP A 678 8.48 41.29 -13.41
C ASP A 678 7.34 41.84 -12.53
N SER A 679 6.19 41.16 -12.49
CA SER A 679 5.10 41.50 -11.56
C SER A 679 5.51 41.37 -10.09
N LEU A 680 6.29 40.34 -9.73
CA LEU A 680 6.79 40.15 -8.37
C LEU A 680 7.88 41.16 -7.99
N LYS A 681 8.76 41.53 -8.93
CA LYS A 681 9.78 42.59 -8.72
C LYS A 681 9.18 43.98 -8.52
N ASN A 682 8.02 44.25 -9.13
CA ASN A 682 7.33 45.54 -9.06
C ASN A 682 6.37 45.66 -7.86
N GLN A 683 6.32 44.66 -6.97
CA GLN A 683 5.53 44.71 -5.73
C GLN A 683 6.35 45.30 -4.56
N GLU A 684 5.66 45.84 -3.55
CA GLU A 684 6.29 46.41 -2.37
C GLU A 684 7.04 45.33 -1.57
N LEU A 685 8.25 45.67 -1.08
CA LEU A 685 9.23 44.71 -0.55
C LEU A 685 8.70 43.83 0.59
N GLU A 686 7.76 44.32 1.41
CA GLU A 686 7.14 43.58 2.52
C GLU A 686 6.06 42.56 2.06
N SER A 687 5.69 42.57 0.78
CA SER A 687 4.61 41.73 0.22
C SER A 687 5.09 40.59 -0.69
N VAL A 688 6.38 40.56 -1.03
CA VAL A 688 6.96 39.59 -1.98
C VAL A 688 7.33 38.29 -1.26
N ASP A 689 6.81 37.17 -1.77
CA ASP A 689 7.23 35.83 -1.34
C ASP A 689 8.59 35.48 -1.98
N GLU A 690 9.65 35.51 -1.17
CA GLU A 690 11.02 35.21 -1.61
C GLU A 690 11.15 33.83 -2.27
N GLY A 691 10.38 32.84 -1.79
CA GLY A 691 10.39 31.47 -2.32
C GLY A 691 9.81 31.40 -3.74
N LEU A 692 8.70 32.10 -3.99
CA LEU A 692 8.12 32.23 -5.33
C LEU A 692 9.01 33.05 -6.26
N LEU A 693 9.61 34.14 -5.78
CA LEU A 693 10.53 34.96 -6.58
C LEU A 693 11.76 34.14 -7.02
N GLN A 694 12.37 33.40 -6.09
CA GLN A 694 13.48 32.49 -6.40
C GLN A 694 13.07 31.37 -7.35
N PHE A 695 11.86 30.82 -7.19
CA PHE A 695 11.33 29.79 -8.10
C PHE A 695 11.16 30.30 -9.53
N CYS A 696 10.61 31.51 -9.71
CA CYS A 696 10.51 32.16 -11.02
C CYS A 696 11.89 32.43 -11.63
N ALA A 697 12.84 32.94 -10.83
CA ALA A 697 14.23 33.17 -11.26
C ALA A 697 14.89 31.88 -11.76
N ASN A 698 14.78 30.81 -10.98
CA ASN A 698 15.30 29.48 -11.30
C ASN A 698 14.72 28.93 -12.61
N LYS A 699 13.39 29.00 -12.79
CA LYS A 699 12.75 28.49 -14.02
C LYS A 699 13.08 29.34 -15.25
N LEU A 700 13.23 30.66 -15.12
CA LEU A 700 13.75 31.50 -16.20
C LEU A 700 15.19 31.16 -16.58
N LYS A 701 16.08 30.97 -15.59
CA LYS A 701 17.48 30.57 -15.83
C LYS A 701 17.57 29.28 -16.65
N LEU A 702 16.74 28.28 -16.32
CA LEU A 702 16.64 27.03 -17.08
C LEU A 702 16.06 27.23 -18.49
N LEU A 703 15.00 28.02 -18.65
CA LEU A 703 14.43 28.32 -19.98
C LEU A 703 15.43 29.03 -20.90
N HIS A 704 16.23 29.97 -20.37
CA HIS A 704 17.30 30.62 -21.12
C HIS A 704 18.42 29.64 -21.52
N LEU A 705 18.83 28.74 -20.63
CA LEU A 705 19.80 27.70 -20.97
C LEU A 705 19.30 26.80 -22.11
N TYR A 706 18.03 26.39 -22.05
CA TYR A 706 17.41 25.60 -23.13
C TYR A 706 17.42 26.34 -24.47
N GLU A 707 17.12 27.65 -24.46
CA GLU A 707 17.15 28.51 -25.65
C GLU A 707 18.55 28.60 -26.27
N SER A 708 19.57 28.88 -25.46
CA SER A 708 20.96 28.99 -25.93
C SER A 708 21.48 27.66 -26.51
N VAL A 709 21.23 26.54 -25.83
CA VAL A 709 21.64 25.21 -26.34
C VAL A 709 20.87 24.83 -27.61
N SER A 710 19.56 25.15 -27.68
CA SER A 710 18.76 24.92 -28.90
C SER A 710 19.26 25.75 -30.09
N GLN A 711 19.68 27.01 -29.85
CA GLN A 711 20.28 27.87 -30.87
C GLN A 711 21.62 27.29 -31.36
N LEU A 712 22.52 26.90 -30.46
CA LEU A 712 23.80 26.24 -30.80
C LEU A 712 23.63 24.92 -31.55
N ASN A 713 22.55 24.17 -31.26
CA ASN A 713 22.20 22.94 -31.97
C ASN A 713 21.47 23.19 -33.31
N SER A 714 21.04 24.42 -33.60
CA SER A 714 20.36 24.79 -34.86
C SER A 714 21.27 25.39 -35.92
N LEU A 715 22.50 25.76 -35.55
CA LEU A 715 23.53 26.27 -36.45
C LEU A 715 24.23 25.09 -37.14
N ASP A 716 24.27 25.09 -38.47
CA ASP A 716 25.05 24.12 -39.25
C ASP A 716 26.55 24.44 -39.09
N PHE A 717 27.25 23.63 -38.30
CA PHE A 717 28.70 23.72 -38.12
C PHE A 717 29.39 22.59 -38.89
N HIS A 718 30.33 22.95 -39.76
CA HIS A 718 31.17 22.01 -40.50
C HIS A 718 32.64 22.29 -40.19
N SER A 719 33.36 21.31 -39.65
CA SER A 719 34.81 21.38 -39.48
C SER A 719 35.52 20.86 -40.73
N ASP A 720 35.92 21.76 -41.63
CA ASP A 720 36.51 21.43 -42.94
C ASP A 720 37.92 20.77 -42.91
N THR A 721 38.47 20.43 -41.74
CA THR A 721 39.77 19.76 -41.65
C THR A 721 39.64 18.25 -41.85
N PRO A 722 40.17 17.65 -42.93
CA PRO A 722 40.32 16.19 -42.99
C PRO A 722 41.23 15.73 -41.85
N PHE A 723 40.92 14.56 -41.28
CA PHE A 723 41.61 13.99 -40.13
C PHE A 723 42.10 12.60 -40.51
N SER A 724 43.41 12.37 -40.47
CA SER A 724 44.06 11.12 -40.87
C SER A 724 44.33 10.20 -39.69
N ASP A 725 44.64 8.93 -39.95
CA ASP A 725 45.00 7.96 -38.91
C ASP A 725 46.31 8.34 -38.18
N ASN A 726 47.22 9.05 -38.86
CA ASN A 726 48.42 9.62 -38.22
C ASN A 726 48.06 10.73 -37.22
N ASP A 727 47.07 11.57 -37.53
CA ASP A 727 46.60 12.58 -36.58
C ASP A 727 45.93 11.94 -35.36
N LEU A 728 45.28 10.78 -35.54
CA LEU A 728 44.72 9.98 -34.45
C LEU A 728 45.79 9.33 -33.57
N ALA A 729 46.86 8.78 -34.16
CA ALA A 729 48.02 8.23 -33.43
C ALA A 729 48.63 9.29 -32.50
N VAL A 730 48.92 10.47 -33.05
CA VAL A 730 49.48 11.61 -32.32
C VAL A 730 48.53 12.11 -31.23
N LEU A 731 47.23 12.21 -31.51
CA LEU A 731 46.21 12.67 -30.55
C LEU A 731 46.03 11.70 -29.37
N LEU A 732 46.07 10.38 -29.61
CA LEU A 732 45.98 9.36 -28.56
C LEU A 732 47.32 9.03 -27.88
N ARG A 733 48.44 9.58 -28.39
CA ARG A 733 49.82 9.29 -27.95
C ARG A 733 50.18 7.80 -28.04
N LEU A 734 49.73 7.14 -29.11
CA LEU A 734 50.05 5.74 -29.41
C LEU A 734 51.15 5.66 -30.47
N ASP A 735 51.95 4.59 -30.45
CA ASP A 735 52.80 4.25 -31.58
C ASP A 735 51.96 3.62 -32.72
N GLU A 736 52.54 3.53 -33.92
CA GLU A 736 51.85 3.00 -35.10
C GLU A 736 51.39 1.54 -34.91
N LYS A 737 52.14 0.74 -34.13
CA LYS A 737 51.85 -0.68 -33.89
C LYS A 737 50.68 -0.87 -32.93
N ASP A 738 50.63 -0.07 -31.87
CA ASP A 738 49.59 -0.11 -30.84
C ASP A 738 48.27 0.49 -31.35
N LEU A 739 48.32 1.52 -32.22
CA LEU A 739 47.14 2.00 -32.94
C LEU A 739 46.56 0.90 -33.84
N LEU A 740 47.40 0.18 -34.62
CA LEU A 740 46.95 -0.92 -35.47
C LEU A 740 46.34 -2.08 -34.66
N LYS A 741 46.92 -2.44 -33.50
CA LYS A 741 46.34 -3.42 -32.57
C LYS A 741 44.96 -2.98 -32.07
N LEU A 742 44.85 -1.72 -31.61
CA LEU A 742 43.60 -1.16 -31.09
C LEU A 742 42.50 -1.14 -32.17
N GLN A 743 42.82 -0.70 -33.39
CA GLN A 743 41.89 -0.73 -34.53
C GLN A 743 41.45 -2.17 -34.86
N ALA A 744 42.37 -3.13 -34.88
CA ALA A 744 42.05 -4.53 -35.16
C ALA A 744 41.15 -5.16 -34.08
N LEU A 745 41.36 -4.85 -32.80
CA LEU A 745 40.51 -5.30 -31.69
C LEU A 745 39.10 -4.70 -31.78
N LEU A 746 38.99 -3.39 -32.04
CA LEU A 746 37.70 -2.69 -32.15
C LEU A 746 36.89 -3.13 -33.36
N GLU A 747 37.53 -3.37 -34.52
CA GLU A 747 36.83 -3.91 -35.70
C GLU A 747 36.39 -5.36 -35.51
N LYS A 748 37.20 -6.24 -34.89
CA LYS A 748 36.76 -7.59 -34.52
C LYS A 748 35.55 -7.56 -33.58
N TYR A 749 35.59 -6.75 -32.52
CA TYR A 749 34.46 -6.56 -31.60
C TYR A 749 33.20 -6.04 -32.32
N LYS A 750 33.36 -5.04 -33.20
CA LYS A 750 32.28 -4.45 -33.99
C LYS A 750 31.61 -5.45 -34.93
N GLN A 751 32.38 -6.33 -35.58
CA GLN A 751 31.86 -7.39 -36.43
C GLN A 751 30.98 -8.36 -35.63
N GLU A 752 31.48 -8.88 -34.50
CA GLU A 752 30.75 -9.84 -33.65
C GLU A 752 29.56 -9.21 -32.89
N ASN A 753 29.61 -7.91 -32.56
CA ASN A 753 28.54 -7.17 -31.87
C ASN A 753 27.38 -6.74 -32.80
N SER A 754 27.30 -7.28 -34.03
CA SER A 754 26.33 -6.96 -35.09
C SER A 754 24.89 -7.47 -34.81
N ARG A 755 24.34 -7.21 -33.61
CA ARG A 755 22.90 -7.37 -33.37
C ARG A 755 22.11 -6.25 -34.03
N ALA A 756 21.15 -6.60 -34.88
CA ALA A 756 20.14 -5.67 -35.38
C ALA A 756 19.34 -5.08 -34.20
N ALA A 757 19.54 -3.79 -33.93
CA ALA A 757 18.74 -3.04 -32.98
C ALA A 757 17.61 -2.35 -33.74
N VAL A 758 16.37 -2.60 -33.35
CA VAL A 758 15.21 -1.90 -33.91
C VAL A 758 15.24 -0.46 -33.39
N ARG A 759 15.60 0.50 -34.26
CA ARG A 759 15.39 1.93 -34.02
C ARG A 759 14.00 2.30 -34.50
N PHE A 760 13.21 2.92 -33.63
CA PHE A 760 11.92 3.50 -34.00
C PHE A 760 12.14 4.87 -34.66
N SER A 761 11.27 5.26 -35.59
CA SER A 761 11.42 6.49 -36.40
C SER A 761 11.35 7.80 -35.60
N ASP A 762 10.91 7.73 -34.34
CA ASP A 762 10.64 8.90 -33.51
C ASP A 762 11.86 9.29 -32.64
N ASP A 763 12.91 8.46 -32.58
CA ASP A 763 14.20 8.78 -31.94
C ASP A 763 15.01 9.80 -32.77
N LYS A 764 14.54 11.05 -32.80
CA LYS A 764 15.31 12.18 -33.31
C LYS A 764 16.37 12.59 -32.30
N ASP A 765 17.50 11.90 -32.38
CA ASP A 765 18.79 12.20 -31.74
C ASP A 765 19.00 13.72 -31.50
N GLY A 766 19.03 14.14 -30.24
CA GLY A 766 19.37 15.51 -29.83
C GLY A 766 18.18 16.47 -29.63
N VAL A 767 16.93 16.02 -29.77
CA VAL A 767 15.74 16.83 -29.42
C VAL A 767 15.17 16.39 -28.07
N LEU A 768 15.20 17.27 -27.07
CA LEU A 768 14.65 17.03 -25.73
C LEU A 768 13.47 17.98 -25.48
N PRO A 769 12.26 17.51 -25.10
CA PRO A 769 11.15 18.41 -24.82
C PRO A 769 11.42 19.35 -23.63
N VAL A 770 10.98 20.61 -23.75
CA VAL A 770 11.17 21.67 -22.72
C VAL A 770 10.71 21.21 -21.33
N LYS A 771 9.54 20.58 -21.25
CA LYS A 771 8.99 19.98 -20.02
C LYS A 771 9.99 19.02 -19.37
N THR A 772 10.45 18.03 -20.13
CA THR A 772 11.39 17.00 -19.70
C THR A 772 12.72 17.61 -19.23
N PHE A 773 13.23 18.61 -19.96
CA PHE A 773 14.41 19.38 -19.54
C PHE A 773 14.21 20.11 -18.19
N LEU A 774 13.06 20.74 -17.98
CA LEU A 774 12.71 21.42 -16.72
C LEU A 774 12.39 20.48 -15.55
N GLU A 775 12.07 19.22 -15.84
CA GLU A 775 11.88 18.13 -14.88
C GLU A 775 13.23 17.57 -14.42
N TYR A 776 14.17 17.33 -15.35
CA TYR A 776 15.49 16.75 -15.03
C TYR A 776 16.42 17.68 -14.25
N LEU A 777 16.30 19.00 -14.43
CA LEU A 777 17.16 19.99 -13.77
C LEU A 777 16.50 20.61 -12.53
N ASP A 778 17.32 20.87 -11.52
CA ASP A 778 17.01 21.76 -10.39
C ASP A 778 18.06 22.87 -10.25
N SER A 779 17.66 23.97 -9.61
CA SER A 779 18.49 25.17 -9.47
C SER A 779 18.41 25.67 -8.03
N GLU A 780 19.49 25.55 -7.27
CA GLU A 780 19.60 26.07 -5.90
C GLU A 780 20.79 27.03 -5.81
N LYS A 781 20.55 28.26 -5.34
CA LYS A 781 21.60 29.24 -5.03
C LYS A 781 22.62 29.42 -6.18
N ASP A 782 22.09 29.65 -7.38
CA ASP A 782 22.81 29.75 -8.66
C ASP A 782 23.49 28.47 -9.19
N VAL A 783 23.58 27.38 -8.42
CA VAL A 783 24.11 26.09 -8.89
C VAL A 783 22.98 25.26 -9.52
N ILE A 784 23.22 24.75 -10.73
CA ILE A 784 22.31 23.79 -11.38
C ILE A 784 22.77 22.36 -11.08
N SER A 785 21.81 21.51 -10.70
CA SER A 785 22.01 20.08 -10.47
C SER A 785 21.02 19.25 -11.29
N VAL A 786 21.37 17.99 -11.55
CA VAL A 786 20.43 17.00 -12.11
C VAL A 786 19.70 16.33 -10.95
N LYS A 787 18.37 16.28 -11.01
CA LYS A 787 17.56 15.54 -10.02
C LYS A 787 17.90 14.06 -10.09
N LYS A 788 17.63 13.31 -9.02
CA LYS A 788 17.86 11.85 -9.00
C LYS A 788 16.98 11.17 -10.05
N THR A 789 17.59 10.90 -11.21
CA THR A 789 17.01 10.26 -12.39
C THR A 789 17.78 8.99 -12.73
N GLY A 790 17.23 8.14 -13.60
CA GLY A 790 17.91 6.97 -14.13
C GLY A 790 19.02 7.30 -15.14
N GLU A 791 19.65 6.25 -15.66
CA GLU A 791 20.72 6.35 -16.66
C GLU A 791 20.18 6.87 -18.00
N GLU A 792 18.96 6.49 -18.39
CA GLU A 792 18.33 6.89 -19.65
C GLU A 792 18.08 8.40 -19.73
N GLU A 793 17.61 9.01 -18.64
CA GLU A 793 17.40 10.46 -18.53
C GLU A 793 18.74 11.22 -18.58
N CYS A 794 19.79 10.68 -17.94
CA CYS A 794 21.14 11.24 -18.01
C CYS A 794 21.70 11.19 -19.44
N VAL A 795 21.41 10.13 -20.19
CA VAL A 795 21.77 9.99 -21.61
C VAL A 795 20.96 10.95 -22.49
N ALA A 796 19.67 11.14 -22.22
CA ALA A 796 18.81 12.06 -22.97
C ALA A 796 19.25 13.53 -22.76
N LEU A 797 19.50 13.92 -21.51
CA LEU A 797 19.98 15.26 -21.15
C LEU A 797 21.38 15.53 -21.70
N GLY A 798 22.31 14.59 -21.51
CA GLY A 798 23.65 14.70 -22.09
C GLY A 798 23.60 14.75 -23.62
N SER A 799 22.69 14.01 -24.27
CA SER A 799 22.57 14.00 -25.73
C SER A 799 22.14 15.37 -26.26
N PHE A 800 21.24 16.06 -25.55
CA PHE A 800 20.84 17.43 -25.88
C PHE A 800 22.01 18.42 -25.79
N PHE A 801 22.90 18.29 -24.79
CA PHE A 801 24.06 19.17 -24.65
C PHE A 801 25.21 18.82 -25.61
N PHE A 802 25.54 17.54 -25.81
CA PHE A 802 26.84 17.15 -26.34
C PHE A 802 26.80 16.31 -27.63
N TRP A 803 25.66 15.75 -28.02
CA TRP A 803 25.64 14.78 -29.14
C TRP A 803 26.05 15.40 -30.48
N LYS A 804 25.62 16.63 -30.76
CA LYS A 804 26.06 17.37 -31.94
C LYS A 804 27.55 17.74 -31.90
N CYS A 805 28.06 18.17 -30.74
CA CYS A 805 29.49 18.43 -30.57
C CYS A 805 30.34 17.16 -30.80
N LEU A 806 29.90 16.00 -30.30
CA LEU A 806 30.54 14.69 -30.52
C LEU A 806 30.47 14.19 -31.97
N ARG A 807 29.54 14.71 -32.78
CA ARG A 807 29.47 14.46 -34.23
C ARG A 807 30.21 15.50 -35.08
N GLY A 808 30.75 16.56 -34.46
CA GLY A 808 31.32 17.70 -35.19
C GLY A 808 30.28 18.63 -35.83
N GLU A 809 29.00 18.49 -35.47
CA GLU A 809 27.85 19.25 -36.00
C GLU A 809 27.58 20.55 -35.20
N SER A 810 28.33 20.84 -34.12
CA SER A 810 28.19 22.05 -33.31
C SER A 810 29.49 22.39 -32.56
N SER A 811 29.68 23.66 -32.21
CA SER A 811 30.90 24.20 -31.58
C SER A 811 31.05 23.74 -30.12
N ALA A 812 32.10 22.95 -29.86
CA ALA A 812 32.48 22.51 -28.53
C ALA A 812 32.83 23.67 -27.58
N GLU A 813 33.48 24.72 -28.09
CA GLU A 813 33.91 25.88 -27.30
C GLU A 813 32.72 26.74 -26.86
N ASP A 814 31.77 26.98 -27.76
CA ASP A 814 30.57 27.76 -27.44
C ASP A 814 29.67 27.01 -26.46
N MET A 815 29.46 25.70 -26.68
CA MET A 815 28.71 24.86 -25.77
C MET A 815 29.32 24.86 -24.35
N CYS A 816 30.63 24.67 -24.23
CA CYS A 816 31.33 24.71 -22.95
C CYS A 816 31.19 26.09 -22.27
N ARG A 817 31.39 27.20 -23.00
CA ARG A 817 31.25 28.56 -22.45
C ARG A 817 29.82 28.86 -21.99
N THR A 818 28.81 28.45 -22.73
CA THR A 818 27.41 28.59 -22.33
C THR A 818 27.15 27.83 -21.03
N LEU A 819 27.55 26.56 -20.94
CA LEU A 819 27.30 25.71 -19.76
C LEU A 819 28.05 26.21 -18.51
N GLU A 820 29.29 26.68 -18.64
CA GLU A 820 30.06 27.29 -17.54
C GLU A 820 29.42 28.61 -17.08
N SER A 821 29.00 29.48 -18.02
CA SER A 821 28.40 30.78 -17.67
C SER A 821 27.09 30.69 -16.88
N VAL A 822 26.38 29.56 -17.01
CA VAL A 822 25.11 29.30 -16.33
C VAL A 822 25.34 28.60 -14.96
N GLY A 823 26.55 28.16 -14.64
CA GLY A 823 26.90 27.60 -13.32
C GLY A 823 26.65 26.09 -13.17
N LEU A 824 26.78 25.33 -14.27
CA LEU A 824 26.86 23.87 -14.22
C LEU A 824 28.29 23.46 -13.80
N SER A 825 28.42 22.54 -12.84
CA SER A 825 29.73 22.10 -12.38
C SER A 825 30.43 21.22 -13.42
N PRO A 826 31.77 21.34 -13.60
CA PRO A 826 32.51 20.52 -14.55
C PRO A 826 32.32 19.01 -14.30
N GLN A 827 32.18 18.58 -13.05
CA GLN A 827 31.98 17.18 -12.66
C GLN A 827 30.63 16.65 -13.16
N LEU A 828 29.58 17.48 -13.13
CA LEU A 828 28.28 17.13 -13.70
C LEU A 828 28.36 17.04 -15.22
N LEU A 829 29.01 18.02 -15.88
CA LEU A 829 29.20 18.02 -17.33
C LEU A 829 30.00 16.79 -17.80
N LEU A 830 31.06 16.41 -17.07
CA LEU A 830 31.83 15.18 -17.33
C LEU A 830 30.94 13.93 -17.21
N SER A 831 30.08 13.85 -16.19
CA SER A 831 29.17 12.69 -16.03
C SER A 831 28.16 12.57 -17.20
N LEU A 832 27.62 13.70 -17.67
CA LEU A 832 26.68 13.74 -18.78
C LEU A 832 27.36 13.52 -20.15
N LEU A 833 28.62 13.92 -20.31
CA LEU A 833 29.40 13.61 -21.51
C LEU A 833 29.72 12.12 -21.59
N LEU A 834 30.13 11.52 -20.47
CA LEU A 834 30.47 10.09 -20.40
C LEU A 834 29.23 9.20 -20.51
N SER A 835 28.07 9.56 -19.96
CA SER A 835 26.84 8.77 -20.12
C SER A 835 26.45 8.64 -21.60
N VAL A 836 26.52 9.73 -22.37
CA VAL A 836 26.24 9.73 -23.82
C VAL A 836 27.27 8.93 -24.60
N TRP A 837 28.55 9.15 -24.32
CA TRP A 837 29.63 8.43 -25.00
C TRP A 837 29.54 6.93 -24.77
N LEU A 838 29.37 6.51 -23.51
CA LEU A 838 29.31 5.11 -23.14
C LEU A 838 28.03 4.42 -23.61
N SER A 839 26.91 5.15 -23.80
CA SER A 839 25.64 4.55 -24.26
C SER A 839 25.55 4.40 -25.79
N LYS A 840 26.15 5.30 -26.58
CA LYS A 840 26.02 5.31 -28.06
C LYS A 840 27.17 4.64 -28.82
N GLU A 841 27.72 3.56 -28.26
CA GLU A 841 28.88 2.81 -28.79
C GLU A 841 28.79 2.54 -30.30
N LYS A 842 27.65 2.07 -30.80
CA LYS A 842 27.49 1.69 -32.22
C LYS A 842 27.67 2.85 -33.19
N ASP A 843 27.25 4.06 -32.84
CA ASP A 843 27.42 5.22 -33.72
C ASP A 843 28.87 5.74 -33.67
N ILE A 844 29.53 5.59 -32.51
CA ILE A 844 30.93 5.99 -32.27
C ILE A 844 31.90 5.07 -33.02
N LEU A 845 31.75 3.74 -32.92
CA LEU A 845 32.60 2.76 -33.62
C LEU A 845 32.44 2.80 -35.16
N ASN A 846 31.46 3.54 -35.67
CA ASN A 846 31.29 3.81 -37.10
C ASN A 846 31.85 5.18 -37.53
N ARG A 847 32.32 6.03 -36.61
CA ARG A 847 32.77 7.40 -36.88
C ARG A 847 34.03 7.74 -36.06
N PRO A 848 35.24 7.38 -36.52
CA PRO A 848 36.48 7.64 -35.78
C PRO A 848 36.73 9.13 -35.48
N GLN A 849 36.19 10.04 -36.30
CA GLN A 849 36.24 11.49 -36.06
C GLN A 849 35.64 11.91 -34.71
N SER A 850 34.66 11.16 -34.17
CA SER A 850 34.07 11.44 -32.85
C SER A 850 35.08 11.31 -31.71
N VAL A 851 36.19 10.57 -31.88
CA VAL A 851 37.28 10.48 -30.90
C VAL A 851 38.00 11.83 -30.74
N ARG A 852 38.24 12.55 -31.85
CA ARG A 852 38.78 13.92 -31.82
C ARG A 852 37.81 14.88 -31.16
N CYS A 853 36.51 14.78 -31.47
CA CYS A 853 35.48 15.61 -30.84
C CYS A 853 35.43 15.38 -29.31
N LEU A 854 35.52 14.12 -28.85
CA LEU A 854 35.61 13.80 -27.42
C LEU A 854 36.87 14.40 -26.78
N TYR A 855 38.03 14.31 -27.45
CA TYR A 855 39.28 14.91 -26.98
C TYR A 855 39.13 16.42 -26.76
N THR A 856 38.60 17.14 -27.75
CA THR A 856 38.35 18.58 -27.65
C THR A 856 37.38 18.91 -26.51
N MET A 857 36.27 18.17 -26.38
CA MET A 857 35.30 18.35 -25.29
C MET A 857 35.93 18.12 -23.91
N LEU A 858 36.64 17.02 -23.70
CA LEU A 858 37.30 16.70 -22.42
C LEU A 858 38.39 17.72 -22.08
N HIS A 859 39.18 18.15 -23.06
CA HIS A 859 40.19 19.18 -22.90
C HIS A 859 39.59 20.54 -22.50
N LEU A 860 38.45 20.92 -23.07
CA LEU A 860 37.74 22.15 -22.69
C LEU A 860 37.10 22.05 -21.29
N LEU A 861 36.41 20.95 -20.98
CA LEU A 861 35.82 20.70 -19.65
C LEU A 861 36.88 20.71 -18.54
N SER A 862 38.03 20.07 -18.78
CA SER A 862 39.15 20.03 -17.81
C SER A 862 39.83 21.38 -17.55
N LYS A 863 39.60 22.38 -18.41
CA LYS A 863 40.09 23.76 -18.26
C LYS A 863 39.08 24.69 -17.56
N MET A 864 37.85 24.25 -17.33
CA MET A 864 36.85 25.03 -16.59
C MET A 864 37.30 25.25 -15.15
N LYS A 865 36.84 26.36 -14.55
CA LYS A 865 37.14 26.63 -13.13
C LYS A 865 36.58 25.51 -12.26
N VAL A 866 37.36 25.07 -11.27
CA VAL A 866 37.02 23.98 -10.32
C VAL A 866 36.96 22.58 -10.97
N ALA A 867 37.42 22.38 -12.22
CA ALA A 867 37.55 21.04 -12.81
C ALA A 867 38.75 20.27 -12.24
N ILE A 868 39.92 20.89 -12.26
CA ILE A 868 41.19 20.39 -11.68
C ILE A 868 41.76 21.52 -10.81
N GLU A 869 42.02 21.27 -9.53
CA GLU A 869 42.63 22.27 -8.64
C GLU A 869 44.09 22.53 -9.04
N GLU A 870 44.48 23.78 -9.25
CA GLU A 870 45.87 24.15 -9.59
C GLU A 870 46.90 23.76 -8.51
N THR A 871 46.41 23.52 -7.29
CA THR A 871 47.16 23.06 -6.11
C THR A 871 47.26 21.54 -5.97
N TRP A 872 46.71 20.74 -6.89
CA TRP A 872 46.68 19.28 -6.76
C TRP A 872 48.10 18.66 -6.71
N ASP A 873 48.30 17.72 -5.79
CA ASP A 873 49.58 17.01 -5.61
C ASP A 873 49.70 15.88 -6.63
N SER A 874 50.77 15.90 -7.43
CA SER A 874 51.14 14.89 -8.42
C SER A 874 51.39 13.48 -7.84
N GLN A 875 51.59 13.35 -6.53
CA GLN A 875 51.67 12.07 -5.83
C GLN A 875 50.28 11.47 -5.48
N SER A 876 49.18 12.21 -5.70
CA SER A 876 47.84 11.84 -5.27
C SER A 876 46.86 11.66 -6.45
N VAL A 877 45.92 10.72 -6.30
CA VAL A 877 44.98 10.32 -7.37
C VAL A 877 43.91 11.40 -7.59
N SER A 878 43.92 12.05 -8.76
CA SER A 878 42.97 13.12 -9.09
C SER A 878 41.51 12.63 -9.04
N PRO A 879 40.62 13.27 -8.24
CA PRO A 879 39.19 12.92 -8.20
C PRO A 879 38.49 13.07 -9.55
N TRP A 880 38.94 14.03 -10.36
CA TRP A 880 38.46 14.27 -11.73
C TRP A 880 38.69 13.06 -12.63
N TRP A 881 39.94 12.60 -12.71
CA TRP A 881 40.28 11.40 -13.48
C TRP A 881 39.70 10.13 -12.86
N GLN A 882 39.57 10.07 -11.53
CA GLN A 882 38.94 8.94 -10.86
C GLN A 882 37.45 8.82 -11.19
N GLN A 883 36.72 9.92 -11.36
CA GLN A 883 35.34 9.91 -11.85
C GLN A 883 35.25 9.30 -13.26
N MET A 884 36.12 9.71 -14.17
CA MET A 884 36.16 9.19 -15.54
C MET A 884 36.54 7.70 -15.59
N ARG A 885 37.59 7.30 -14.84
CA ARG A 885 37.99 5.89 -14.72
C ARG A 885 36.87 5.03 -14.15
N ALA A 886 36.18 5.49 -13.10
CA ALA A 886 35.06 4.76 -12.50
C ALA A 886 33.90 4.55 -13.49
N ALA A 887 33.58 5.53 -14.35
CA ALA A 887 32.57 5.38 -15.39
C ALA A 887 32.98 4.33 -16.45
N CYS A 888 34.25 4.35 -16.89
CA CYS A 888 34.77 3.36 -17.83
C CYS A 888 34.77 1.94 -17.24
N ILE A 889 35.18 1.78 -15.97
CA ILE A 889 35.19 0.51 -15.23
C ILE A 889 33.79 -0.11 -15.10
N GLN A 890 32.76 0.73 -14.97
CA GLN A 890 31.37 0.30 -14.79
C GLN A 890 30.67 -0.05 -16.11
N SER A 891 31.09 0.54 -17.23
CA SER A 891 30.41 0.42 -18.52
C SER A 891 30.39 -1.01 -19.09
N GLU A 892 29.25 -1.40 -19.64
CA GLU A 892 29.06 -2.66 -20.36
C GLU A 892 29.47 -2.60 -21.84
N ASN A 893 29.75 -1.41 -22.34
CA ASN A 893 30.08 -1.13 -23.74
C ASN A 893 31.61 -0.92 -23.85
N SER A 894 32.34 -2.04 -23.85
CA SER A 894 33.80 -2.05 -23.70
C SER A 894 34.54 -1.27 -24.80
N GLY A 895 34.02 -1.21 -26.03
CA GLY A 895 34.65 -0.47 -27.12
C GLY A 895 34.56 1.04 -26.93
N ALA A 896 33.40 1.53 -26.49
CA ALA A 896 33.24 2.94 -26.11
C ALA A 896 34.07 3.29 -24.86
N ALA A 897 34.11 2.40 -23.86
CA ALA A 897 34.90 2.59 -22.64
C ALA A 897 36.41 2.65 -22.91
N LEU A 898 36.94 1.74 -23.75
CA LEU A 898 38.35 1.72 -24.13
C LEU A 898 38.77 3.00 -24.87
N LEU A 899 37.99 3.41 -25.88
CA LEU A 899 38.24 4.68 -26.59
C LEU A 899 38.16 5.89 -25.65
N SER A 900 37.21 5.90 -24.70
CA SER A 900 37.11 6.96 -23.70
C SER A 900 38.37 7.01 -22.82
N ALA A 901 38.85 5.85 -22.37
CA ALA A 901 40.04 5.75 -21.53
C ALA A 901 41.33 6.19 -22.25
N HIS A 902 41.51 5.87 -23.54
CA HIS A 902 42.66 6.37 -24.33
C HIS A 902 42.62 7.91 -24.45
N VAL A 903 41.45 8.48 -24.75
CA VAL A 903 41.31 9.96 -24.82
C VAL A 903 41.53 10.60 -23.45
N GLY A 904 40.97 10.04 -22.39
CA GLY A 904 41.16 10.51 -21.01
C GLY A 904 42.63 10.50 -20.59
N HIS A 905 43.34 9.41 -20.88
CA HIS A 905 44.78 9.30 -20.65
C HIS A 905 45.57 10.35 -21.44
N ALA A 906 45.30 10.51 -22.74
CA ALA A 906 46.02 11.47 -23.58
C ALA A 906 45.82 12.94 -23.13
N VAL A 907 44.59 13.31 -22.75
CA VAL A 907 44.27 14.63 -22.19
C VAL A 907 44.90 14.82 -20.80
N ALA A 908 44.88 13.79 -19.94
CA ALA A 908 45.51 13.84 -18.62
C ALA A 908 47.03 14.09 -18.71
N VAL A 909 47.72 13.39 -19.62
CA VAL A 909 49.15 13.61 -19.89
C VAL A 909 49.41 15.01 -20.46
N GLN A 910 48.58 15.51 -21.40
CA GLN A 910 48.74 16.87 -21.92
C GLN A 910 48.62 17.93 -20.81
N ILE A 911 47.66 17.78 -19.90
CA ILE A 911 47.44 18.74 -18.81
C ILE A 911 48.58 18.67 -17.80
N SER A 912 49.02 17.47 -17.42
CA SER A 912 50.16 17.27 -16.53
C SER A 912 51.42 17.97 -17.06
N ASN A 913 51.76 17.76 -18.33
CA ASN A 913 52.89 18.43 -18.99
C ASN A 913 52.75 19.97 -18.94
N SER A 914 51.56 20.51 -19.26
CA SER A 914 51.32 21.96 -19.22
C SER A 914 51.38 22.57 -17.80
N LEU A 915 51.05 21.79 -16.77
CA LEU A 915 51.17 22.19 -15.37
C LEU A 915 52.64 22.18 -14.91
N THR A 916 53.42 21.20 -15.35
CA THR A 916 54.87 21.17 -15.09
C THR A 916 55.58 22.34 -15.78
N GLU A 917 55.30 22.60 -17.06
CA GLU A 917 55.87 23.73 -17.81
C GLU A 917 55.58 25.08 -17.14
N LYS A 918 54.34 25.30 -16.67
CA LYS A 918 53.97 26.51 -15.91
C LYS A 918 54.72 26.63 -14.57
N LYS A 919 54.90 25.53 -13.84
CA LYS A 919 55.67 25.53 -12.57
C LYS A 919 57.15 25.82 -12.81
N PHE A 920 57.77 25.24 -13.83
CA PHE A 920 59.14 25.56 -14.24
C PHE A 920 59.29 27.01 -14.72
N SER A 921 58.30 27.55 -15.45
CA SER A 921 58.30 28.94 -15.93
C SER A 921 58.24 29.99 -14.80
N GLN A 922 57.74 29.62 -13.61
CA GLN A 922 57.71 30.51 -12.43
C GLN A 922 58.96 30.41 -11.55
N VAL A 923 59.80 29.39 -11.74
CA VAL A 923 61.10 29.24 -11.07
C VAL A 923 62.18 29.71 -12.03
N GLY A 924 62.53 30.99 -11.97
CA GLY A 924 63.52 31.60 -12.86
C GLY A 924 64.86 30.86 -12.83
N LEU A 925 65.27 30.33 -13.99
CA LEU A 925 66.49 29.53 -14.14
C LEU A 925 67.74 30.40 -14.33
N GLY A 926 68.81 30.02 -13.63
CA GLY A 926 70.18 30.35 -14.02
C GLY A 926 70.69 29.40 -15.14
N PRO A 927 71.84 29.68 -15.77
CA PRO A 927 72.16 29.17 -17.11
C PRO A 927 72.47 27.66 -17.25
N ASP A 928 72.54 26.89 -16.16
CA ASP A 928 73.10 25.53 -16.18
C ASP A 928 72.05 24.39 -16.23
N SER A 929 70.79 24.68 -16.60
CA SER A 929 69.68 23.71 -16.52
C SER A 929 69.26 23.07 -17.86
N GLU A 930 69.91 23.38 -18.98
CA GLU A 930 69.62 22.73 -20.28
C GLU A 930 70.21 21.30 -20.40
N ALA A 931 70.96 20.83 -19.40
CA ALA A 931 71.63 19.51 -19.41
C ALA A 931 70.93 18.43 -18.55
N LEU A 932 69.76 18.71 -17.96
CA LEU A 932 69.08 17.81 -17.01
C LEU A 932 67.68 17.34 -17.45
N THR A 933 67.21 17.73 -18.62
CA THR A 933 65.82 17.49 -19.08
C THR A 933 65.57 16.11 -19.72
N ASP A 934 66.59 15.25 -19.86
CA ASP A 934 66.59 14.19 -20.87
C ASP A 934 66.47 12.73 -20.36
N SER A 935 66.09 12.47 -19.08
CA SER A 935 66.01 11.07 -18.60
C SER A 935 65.09 10.72 -17.39
N TRP A 936 64.30 11.64 -16.85
CA TRP A 936 63.43 11.33 -15.69
C TRP A 936 61.94 11.46 -16.03
N GLU A 937 61.32 10.35 -16.45
CA GLU A 937 59.85 10.26 -16.48
C GLU A 937 59.29 10.39 -15.06
N ALA A 938 58.50 11.43 -14.81
CA ALA A 938 57.78 11.60 -13.55
C ALA A 938 56.61 10.60 -13.49
N LEU A 939 56.88 9.41 -12.93
CA LEU A 939 55.86 8.39 -12.66
C LEU A 939 54.81 8.94 -11.69
N SER A 940 53.67 9.38 -12.23
CA SER A 940 52.50 9.75 -11.43
C SER A 940 51.63 8.53 -11.16
N LEU A 941 51.03 8.47 -9.97
CA LEU A 941 50.11 7.40 -9.60
C LEU A 941 48.86 7.37 -10.53
N ASP A 942 48.44 8.54 -11.02
CA ASP A 942 47.37 8.64 -12.03
C ASP A 942 47.76 7.98 -13.37
N THR A 943 49.02 8.12 -13.82
CA THR A 943 49.53 7.50 -15.06
C THR A 943 49.45 5.98 -14.99
N GLU A 944 49.86 5.38 -13.87
CA GLU A 944 49.80 3.93 -13.68
C GLU A 944 48.37 3.41 -13.54
N TYR A 945 47.46 4.16 -12.89
CA TYR A 945 46.03 3.83 -12.90
C TYR A 945 45.40 3.91 -14.29
N TRP A 946 45.86 4.81 -15.16
CA TRP A 946 45.42 4.84 -16.57
C TRP A 946 45.95 3.63 -17.36
N LYS A 947 47.24 3.30 -17.26
CA LYS A 947 47.82 2.10 -17.91
C LYS A 947 47.12 0.82 -17.47
N LEU A 948 46.87 0.66 -16.16
CA LEU A 948 46.15 -0.48 -15.61
C LEU A 948 44.71 -0.55 -16.16
N LEU A 949 43.99 0.57 -16.21
CA LEU A 949 42.63 0.61 -16.74
C LEU A 949 42.58 0.26 -18.24
N LEU A 950 43.51 0.78 -19.04
CA LEU A 950 43.58 0.48 -20.47
C LEU A 950 43.72 -1.03 -20.69
N LYS A 951 44.68 -1.67 -20.01
CA LYS A 951 44.85 -3.13 -20.08
C LYS A 951 43.60 -3.89 -19.62
N GLN A 952 42.98 -3.49 -18.50
CA GLN A 952 41.74 -4.11 -18.02
C GLN A 952 40.57 -3.99 -19.01
N LEU A 953 40.50 -2.88 -19.76
CA LEU A 953 39.48 -2.65 -20.79
C LEU A 953 39.78 -3.43 -22.08
N GLU A 954 41.05 -3.57 -22.47
CA GLU A 954 41.48 -4.45 -23.58
C GLU A 954 41.13 -5.92 -23.26
N ASP A 955 41.50 -6.40 -22.08
CA ASP A 955 41.19 -7.75 -21.58
C ASP A 955 39.67 -7.99 -21.55
N CYS A 956 38.89 -7.00 -21.07
CA CYS A 956 37.41 -7.05 -21.04
C CYS A 956 36.80 -7.05 -22.44
N LEU A 957 37.30 -6.22 -23.36
CA LEU A 957 36.86 -6.14 -24.75
C LEU A 957 37.11 -7.47 -25.49
N LEU A 958 38.28 -8.08 -25.28
CA LEU A 958 38.66 -9.36 -25.88
C LEU A 958 37.73 -10.48 -25.39
N LEU A 959 37.50 -10.57 -24.08
CA LEU A 959 36.57 -11.53 -23.49
C LEU A 959 35.14 -11.31 -24.00
N GLN A 960 34.67 -10.06 -24.08
CA GLN A 960 33.34 -9.74 -24.59
C GLN A 960 33.19 -10.03 -26.09
N THR A 961 34.27 -9.91 -26.87
CA THR A 961 34.32 -10.32 -28.29
C THR A 961 34.14 -11.84 -28.41
N LEU A 962 34.87 -12.63 -27.62
CA LEU A 962 34.69 -14.08 -27.55
C LEU A 962 33.24 -14.45 -27.20
N LEU A 963 32.66 -13.85 -26.15
CA LEU A 963 31.29 -14.14 -25.71
C LEU A 963 30.20 -13.70 -26.73
N HIS A 964 30.50 -12.76 -27.63
CA HIS A 964 29.60 -12.36 -28.70
C HIS A 964 29.67 -13.26 -29.95
N SER A 965 30.82 -13.90 -30.18
CA SER A 965 31.05 -14.80 -31.32
C SER A 965 30.05 -15.96 -31.38
N ARG A 966 29.76 -16.45 -32.60
CA ARG A 966 28.81 -17.56 -32.83
C ARG A 966 29.29 -18.51 -33.92
N VAL A 967 28.93 -19.79 -33.75
CA VAL A 967 29.07 -20.81 -34.80
C VAL A 967 28.01 -20.57 -35.89
N ASN A 968 28.36 -20.84 -37.16
CA ASN A 968 27.43 -20.68 -38.27
C ASN A 968 26.22 -21.62 -38.14
N PRO A 969 24.98 -21.16 -38.42
CA PRO A 969 23.77 -21.96 -38.19
C PRO A 969 23.50 -23.05 -39.24
N SER A 970 24.47 -23.43 -40.09
CA SER A 970 24.24 -24.32 -41.23
C SER A 970 23.97 -25.79 -40.83
N THR A 971 24.51 -26.22 -39.68
CA THR A 971 24.52 -27.61 -39.21
C THR A 971 23.68 -27.86 -37.94
N ALA A 972 23.27 -26.82 -37.21
CA ALA A 972 22.57 -26.94 -35.93
C ALA A 972 21.06 -27.28 -36.08
N ARG A 973 20.74 -28.54 -36.45
CA ARG A 973 19.38 -29.09 -36.30
C ARG A 973 19.07 -29.42 -34.84
N GLY A 974 18.86 -28.40 -34.02
CA GLY A 974 18.48 -28.54 -32.62
C GLY A 974 17.65 -27.34 -32.15
N SER A 975 16.60 -27.62 -31.37
CA SER A 975 15.69 -26.65 -30.75
C SER A 975 16.38 -25.36 -30.29
N SER A 976 15.80 -24.20 -30.66
CA SER A 976 16.21 -22.89 -30.15
C SER A 976 15.80 -22.75 -28.69
N LEU A 977 16.57 -23.36 -27.81
CA LEU A 977 16.40 -23.32 -26.36
C LEU A 977 16.41 -21.87 -25.88
N GLN A 978 15.49 -21.54 -24.96
CA GLN A 978 15.45 -20.23 -24.29
C GLN A 978 16.57 -20.11 -23.24
N ALA A 979 17.82 -20.25 -23.68
CA ALA A 979 18.98 -19.96 -22.86
C ALA A 979 19.00 -18.48 -22.50
N GLU A 980 19.21 -18.17 -21.22
CA GLU A 980 19.32 -16.81 -20.70
C GLU A 980 20.33 -15.98 -21.55
N PRO A 981 20.09 -14.67 -21.74
CA PRO A 981 21.07 -13.82 -22.41
C PRO A 981 22.39 -13.87 -21.65
N LEU A 982 23.51 -14.01 -22.37
CA LEU A 982 24.83 -14.00 -21.74
C LEU A 982 25.00 -12.67 -21.00
N PRO A 983 25.58 -12.68 -19.78
CA PRO A 983 25.75 -11.47 -19.00
C PRO A 983 26.66 -10.50 -19.75
N ARG A 984 26.21 -9.26 -19.92
CA ARG A 984 27.09 -8.20 -20.38
C ARG A 984 28.15 -7.92 -19.31
N LEU A 985 29.41 -7.95 -19.73
CA LEU A 985 30.57 -7.78 -18.87
C LEU A 985 30.94 -6.30 -18.75
N SER A 986 31.57 -5.97 -17.63
CA SER A 986 32.34 -4.76 -17.42
C SER A 986 33.51 -5.09 -16.50
N VAL A 987 34.56 -4.25 -16.49
CA VAL A 987 35.73 -4.46 -15.62
C VAL A 987 35.29 -4.62 -14.16
N LYS A 988 34.31 -3.82 -13.71
CA LYS A 988 33.71 -3.96 -12.37
C LYS A 988 33.13 -5.35 -12.14
N LYS A 989 32.26 -5.84 -13.03
CA LYS A 989 31.62 -7.16 -12.90
C LYS A 989 32.62 -8.30 -12.91
N LEU A 990 33.69 -8.20 -13.69
CA LEU A 990 34.77 -9.18 -13.74
C LEU A 990 35.54 -9.24 -12.41
N LEU A 991 35.83 -8.08 -11.81
CA LEU A 991 36.48 -8.01 -10.50
C LEU A 991 35.56 -8.47 -9.35
N GLU A 992 34.26 -8.14 -9.41
CA GLU A 992 33.25 -8.58 -8.42
C GLU A 992 32.89 -10.07 -8.54
N GLY A 993 33.02 -10.67 -9.73
CA GLY A 993 32.75 -12.10 -9.98
C GLY A 993 33.74 -13.08 -9.33
N GLY A 994 34.82 -12.58 -8.72
CA GLY A 994 35.82 -13.38 -8.04
C GLY A 994 36.60 -14.32 -8.97
N ARG A 995 37.38 -15.24 -8.39
CA ARG A 995 38.37 -16.07 -9.13
C ARG A 995 37.76 -16.97 -10.21
N GLY A 996 36.47 -17.32 -10.12
CA GLY A 996 35.76 -18.17 -11.07
C GLY A 996 34.84 -17.42 -12.06
N GLY A 997 34.68 -16.10 -11.96
CA GLY A 997 33.68 -15.36 -12.75
C GLY A 997 33.92 -15.40 -14.27
N ILE A 998 35.19 -15.43 -14.69
CA ILE A 998 35.58 -15.57 -16.10
C ILE A 998 35.28 -17.00 -16.60
N ALA A 999 35.68 -18.02 -15.83
CA ALA A 999 35.42 -19.44 -16.16
C ALA A 999 33.92 -19.73 -16.30
N ASP A 1000 33.12 -19.20 -15.38
CA ASP A 1000 31.65 -19.29 -15.39
C ASP A 1000 31.02 -18.60 -16.63
N SER A 1001 31.52 -17.40 -16.98
CA SER A 1001 31.04 -16.66 -18.16
C SER A 1001 31.36 -17.39 -19.47
N VAL A 1002 32.58 -17.94 -19.60
CA VAL A 1002 33.00 -18.71 -20.78
C VAL A 1002 32.29 -20.06 -20.83
N ALA A 1003 32.08 -20.75 -19.71
CA ALA A 1003 31.31 -22.00 -19.65
C ALA A 1003 29.85 -21.82 -20.12
N LYS A 1004 29.20 -20.71 -19.75
CA LYS A 1004 27.85 -20.37 -20.22
C LYS A 1004 27.79 -20.07 -21.72
N TRP A 1005 28.85 -19.48 -22.27
CA TRP A 1005 28.97 -19.31 -23.73
C TRP A 1005 29.26 -20.65 -24.43
N ILE A 1006 30.15 -21.49 -23.91
CA ILE A 1006 30.40 -22.87 -24.41
C ILE A 1006 29.10 -23.67 -24.48
N PHE A 1007 28.30 -23.67 -23.41
CA PHE A 1007 26.97 -24.29 -23.37
C PHE A 1007 26.05 -23.75 -24.48
N LYS A 1008 26.04 -22.42 -24.65
CA LYS A 1008 25.16 -21.74 -25.62
C LYS A 1008 25.53 -22.02 -27.08
N GLN A 1009 26.79 -22.31 -27.36
CA GLN A 1009 27.29 -22.69 -28.69
C GLN A 1009 27.33 -24.22 -28.91
N ASP A 1010 27.04 -25.04 -27.88
CA ASP A 1010 27.18 -26.52 -27.83
C ASP A 1010 28.54 -27.03 -28.34
N LEU A 1011 29.63 -26.33 -27.96
CA LEU A 1011 30.99 -26.73 -28.32
C LEU A 1011 31.38 -28.04 -27.63
N SER A 1012 32.05 -28.93 -28.35
CA SER A 1012 32.53 -30.19 -27.79
C SER A 1012 33.74 -29.97 -26.86
N PRO A 1013 33.94 -30.81 -25.84
CA PRO A 1013 35.09 -30.71 -24.94
C PRO A 1013 36.47 -30.79 -25.63
N GLU A 1014 36.57 -31.40 -26.81
CA GLU A 1014 37.84 -31.56 -27.53
C GLU A 1014 38.29 -30.25 -28.22
N VAL A 1015 37.35 -29.38 -28.65
CA VAL A 1015 37.66 -28.05 -29.22
C VAL A 1015 38.43 -27.19 -28.22
N LEU A 1016 38.08 -27.28 -26.93
CA LEU A 1016 38.75 -26.53 -25.86
C LEU A 1016 40.22 -26.93 -25.68
N LYS A 1017 40.51 -28.24 -25.78
CA LYS A 1017 41.89 -28.75 -25.74
C LYS A 1017 42.67 -28.38 -27.00
N TRP A 1018 42.05 -28.43 -28.17
CA TRP A 1018 42.72 -28.10 -29.43
C TRP A 1018 43.16 -26.63 -29.46
N ALA A 1019 42.27 -25.69 -29.11
CA ALA A 1019 42.60 -24.26 -29.03
C ALA A 1019 43.66 -23.90 -27.95
N ASN A 1020 43.98 -24.82 -27.03
CA ASN A 1020 45.06 -24.65 -26.05
C ASN A 1020 46.39 -25.30 -26.48
N LYS A 1021 46.42 -26.14 -27.53
CA LYS A 1021 47.63 -26.89 -27.94
C LYS A 1021 48.67 -26.07 -28.70
N GLU A 1022 48.31 -24.92 -29.27
CA GLU A 1022 49.31 -24.03 -29.89
C GLU A 1022 50.25 -23.39 -28.86
N ARG A 1023 49.85 -23.36 -27.59
CA ARG A 1023 50.64 -22.89 -26.44
C ARG A 1023 51.92 -23.69 -26.20
N ASP A 1024 51.95 -24.96 -26.62
CA ASP A 1024 53.12 -25.85 -26.47
C ASP A 1024 54.10 -25.77 -27.67
N ALA A 1025 53.78 -24.97 -28.70
CA ALA A 1025 54.62 -24.87 -29.91
C ALA A 1025 55.74 -23.81 -29.82
N GLU A 1026 55.67 -22.87 -28.87
CA GLU A 1026 56.63 -21.76 -28.73
C GLU A 1026 57.79 -22.03 -27.75
N ASN A 1027 57.82 -23.17 -27.07
CA ASN A 1027 58.94 -23.58 -26.20
C ASN A 1027 59.92 -24.52 -26.94
N PRO A 1028 61.19 -24.13 -27.19
CA PRO A 1028 62.12 -24.97 -27.98
C PRO A 1028 62.76 -26.16 -27.24
N ASP A 1029 62.67 -26.20 -25.90
CA ASP A 1029 63.63 -26.92 -25.04
C ASP A 1029 63.11 -28.18 -24.31
N GLU A 1030 62.08 -28.87 -24.82
CA GLU A 1030 61.70 -30.21 -24.32
C GLU A 1030 61.74 -31.31 -25.40
N PRO A 1031 62.33 -32.49 -25.11
CA PRO A 1031 62.45 -33.59 -26.08
C PRO A 1031 61.12 -34.34 -26.25
N LYS A 1032 60.69 -34.50 -27.51
CA LYS A 1032 59.48 -35.24 -27.87
C LYS A 1032 59.64 -36.76 -27.70
N GLU A 1033 59.18 -37.32 -26.58
CA GLU A 1033 59.01 -38.77 -26.42
C GLU A 1033 57.55 -39.25 -26.59
N GLY A 1034 57.29 -39.95 -27.70
CA GLY A 1034 56.66 -41.28 -27.61
C GLY A 1034 55.17 -41.42 -27.25
N SER A 1035 54.24 -40.86 -28.03
CA SER A 1035 52.94 -41.53 -28.27
C SER A 1035 52.27 -41.17 -29.59
N SER A 1036 52.81 -41.71 -30.68
CA SER A 1036 52.17 -41.75 -32.01
C SER A 1036 51.11 -42.87 -32.10
N ARG A 1037 50.00 -42.76 -31.35
CA ARG A 1037 48.81 -43.61 -31.52
C ARG A 1037 47.52 -42.84 -31.23
N GLY A 1038 46.82 -42.45 -32.29
CA GLY A 1038 45.56 -41.68 -32.20
C GLY A 1038 45.56 -40.37 -32.99
N LEU A 1039 46.21 -40.32 -34.17
CA LEU A 1039 46.26 -39.13 -35.02
C LEU A 1039 45.69 -39.42 -36.42
N SER A 1040 44.44 -39.90 -36.47
CA SER A 1040 43.67 -40.01 -37.72
C SER A 1040 42.18 -40.22 -37.40
N GLU A 1041 41.45 -39.11 -37.25
CA GLU A 1041 39.99 -39.00 -37.49
C GLU A 1041 39.60 -37.51 -37.35
N MET A 1042 40.05 -36.67 -38.29
CA MET A 1042 39.41 -35.36 -38.52
C MET A 1042 38.03 -35.64 -39.12
N THR A 1043 36.98 -35.30 -38.39
CA THR A 1043 35.63 -35.29 -38.96
C THR A 1043 35.38 -33.96 -39.66
N GLU A 1044 34.73 -33.99 -40.82
CA GLU A 1044 34.50 -32.83 -41.72
C GLU A 1044 33.63 -31.70 -41.12
N VAL A 1045 33.32 -31.77 -39.81
CA VAL A 1045 32.50 -30.82 -39.05
C VAL A 1045 33.32 -29.62 -38.55
N GLU A 1046 34.66 -29.73 -38.49
CA GLU A 1046 35.53 -28.77 -37.79
C GLU A 1046 35.86 -27.49 -38.58
N THR A 1047 35.52 -27.40 -39.87
CA THR A 1047 35.79 -26.22 -40.73
C THR A 1047 34.76 -25.07 -40.62
N ASP A 1048 33.69 -25.20 -39.83
CA ASP A 1048 32.60 -24.20 -39.72
C ASP A 1048 32.66 -23.33 -38.43
N LEU A 1049 33.80 -23.34 -37.71
CA LEU A 1049 33.99 -22.64 -36.42
C LEU A 1049 34.48 -21.18 -36.52
N GLY A 1050 34.82 -20.69 -37.71
CA GLY A 1050 35.19 -19.28 -37.94
C GLY A 1050 36.35 -18.78 -37.08
N ALA A 1051 36.24 -17.56 -36.55
CA ALA A 1051 37.28 -16.90 -35.73
C ALA A 1051 37.31 -17.33 -34.25
N ILE A 1052 36.47 -18.29 -33.85
CA ILE A 1052 36.34 -18.75 -32.46
C ILE A 1052 37.66 -19.33 -31.89
N PRO A 1053 38.42 -20.17 -32.63
CA PRO A 1053 39.66 -20.76 -32.10
C PRO A 1053 40.70 -19.70 -31.75
N ASP A 1054 40.93 -18.74 -32.66
CA ASP A 1054 41.87 -17.63 -32.46
C ASP A 1054 41.49 -16.79 -31.23
N LEU A 1055 40.20 -16.47 -31.07
CA LEU A 1055 39.70 -15.71 -29.92
C LEU A 1055 39.82 -16.49 -28.62
N LEU A 1056 39.63 -17.81 -28.65
CA LEU A 1056 39.76 -18.68 -27.48
C LEU A 1056 41.23 -18.86 -27.08
N HIS A 1057 42.15 -19.00 -28.05
CA HIS A 1057 43.59 -19.00 -27.81
C HIS A 1057 44.06 -17.68 -27.19
N LEU A 1058 43.62 -16.54 -27.72
CA LEU A 1058 43.89 -15.22 -27.14
C LEU A 1058 43.29 -15.06 -25.73
N ALA A 1059 42.15 -15.67 -25.43
CA ALA A 1059 41.61 -15.70 -24.07
C ALA A 1059 42.46 -16.57 -23.13
N TYR A 1060 42.99 -17.72 -23.60
CA TYR A 1060 43.91 -18.55 -22.82
C TYR A 1060 45.24 -17.85 -22.51
N THR A 1061 45.75 -16.97 -23.38
CA THR A 1061 46.98 -16.21 -23.11
C THR A 1061 46.74 -15.06 -22.11
N GLN A 1062 45.61 -14.35 -22.18
CA GLN A 1062 45.30 -13.25 -21.25
C GLN A 1062 44.78 -13.72 -19.89
N PHE A 1063 44.04 -14.83 -19.81
CA PHE A 1063 43.41 -15.33 -18.58
C PHE A 1063 43.91 -16.72 -18.15
N PRO A 1064 45.24 -16.93 -18.00
CA PRO A 1064 45.85 -18.26 -17.87
C PRO A 1064 45.37 -19.04 -16.64
N CYS A 1065 45.06 -18.37 -15.53
CA CYS A 1065 44.59 -19.01 -14.29
C CYS A 1065 43.08 -19.23 -14.25
N SER A 1066 42.30 -18.43 -14.97
CA SER A 1066 40.83 -18.53 -14.98
C SER A 1066 40.32 -19.48 -16.06
N LEU A 1067 41.08 -19.65 -17.14
CA LEU A 1067 40.77 -20.55 -18.25
C LEU A 1067 41.73 -21.76 -18.30
N GLU A 1068 42.31 -22.14 -17.16
CA GLU A 1068 42.97 -23.44 -17.02
C GLU A 1068 41.96 -24.56 -17.36
N LEU A 1069 42.38 -25.55 -18.14
CA LEU A 1069 41.49 -26.57 -18.72
C LEU A 1069 40.64 -27.28 -17.66
N ASP A 1070 41.22 -27.70 -16.53
CA ASP A 1070 40.49 -28.38 -15.45
C ASP A 1070 39.43 -27.48 -14.80
N VAL A 1071 39.73 -26.18 -14.64
CA VAL A 1071 38.79 -25.18 -14.12
C VAL A 1071 37.65 -24.97 -15.12
N LEU A 1072 37.97 -24.80 -16.41
CA LEU A 1072 36.99 -24.58 -17.46
C LEU A 1072 36.09 -25.82 -17.67
N HIS A 1073 36.65 -27.03 -17.69
CA HIS A 1073 35.87 -28.27 -17.76
C HIS A 1073 35.00 -28.47 -16.51
N ALA A 1074 35.47 -28.12 -15.30
CA ALA A 1074 34.65 -28.15 -14.09
C ALA A 1074 33.45 -27.18 -14.16
N HIS A 1075 33.67 -25.94 -14.61
CA HIS A 1075 32.59 -24.96 -14.80
C HIS A 1075 31.60 -25.38 -15.90
N CYS A 1076 32.07 -25.92 -17.04
CA CYS A 1076 31.20 -26.46 -18.08
C CYS A 1076 30.38 -27.65 -17.57
N CYS A 1077 31.02 -28.60 -16.88
CA CYS A 1077 30.37 -29.75 -16.25
C CYS A 1077 29.23 -29.30 -15.32
N TRP A 1078 29.46 -28.25 -14.52
CA TRP A 1078 28.47 -27.69 -13.61
C TRP A 1078 27.32 -26.97 -14.33
N GLU A 1079 27.60 -26.16 -15.35
CA GLU A 1079 26.58 -25.47 -16.13
C GLU A 1079 25.64 -26.46 -16.85
N TYR A 1080 26.20 -27.46 -17.55
CA TYR A 1080 25.40 -28.48 -18.25
C TYR A 1080 24.49 -29.29 -17.30
N VAL A 1081 24.92 -29.63 -16.07
CA VAL A 1081 24.04 -30.31 -15.10
C VAL A 1081 22.98 -29.39 -14.50
N VAL A 1082 23.29 -28.09 -14.33
CA VAL A 1082 22.30 -27.09 -13.89
C VAL A 1082 21.20 -26.93 -14.94
N GLN A 1083 21.55 -26.90 -16.22
CA GLN A 1083 20.59 -26.78 -17.32
C GLN A 1083 19.76 -28.08 -17.47
N TRP A 1084 20.36 -29.27 -17.36
CA TRP A 1084 19.62 -30.53 -17.21
C TRP A 1084 18.72 -30.57 -15.95
N ASN A 1085 19.10 -29.87 -14.89
CA ASN A 1085 18.24 -29.78 -13.71
C ASN A 1085 17.03 -28.87 -13.96
N LYS A 1086 17.15 -27.82 -14.80
CA LYS A 1086 16.03 -26.99 -15.27
C LYS A 1086 15.12 -27.79 -16.23
N ASP A 1087 15.70 -28.52 -17.18
CA ASP A 1087 14.99 -29.37 -18.15
C ASP A 1087 15.48 -30.83 -18.08
N PRO A 1088 14.76 -31.71 -17.33
CA PRO A 1088 15.14 -33.10 -17.15
C PRO A 1088 15.04 -33.98 -18.40
N GLU A 1089 14.21 -33.60 -19.36
CA GLU A 1089 13.87 -34.43 -20.53
C GLU A 1089 14.99 -34.40 -21.58
N GLU A 1090 15.73 -33.28 -21.64
CA GLU A 1090 16.91 -33.07 -22.48
C GLU A 1090 18.16 -33.80 -21.94
N ALA A 1091 18.11 -35.14 -21.96
CA ALA A 1091 19.17 -36.02 -21.44
C ALA A 1091 20.57 -35.75 -22.03
N ARG A 1092 20.67 -35.15 -23.23
CA ARG A 1092 21.95 -34.73 -23.84
C ARG A 1092 22.75 -33.77 -22.96
N PHE A 1093 22.11 -32.90 -22.18
CA PHE A 1093 22.81 -31.99 -21.28
C PHE A 1093 23.50 -32.74 -20.15
N PHE A 1094 22.87 -33.79 -19.62
CA PHE A 1094 23.50 -34.66 -18.63
C PHE A 1094 24.66 -35.45 -19.22
N VAL A 1095 24.53 -35.97 -20.45
CA VAL A 1095 25.62 -36.64 -21.17
C VAL A 1095 26.81 -35.69 -21.38
N ARG A 1096 26.57 -34.47 -21.90
CA ARG A 1096 27.59 -33.41 -22.04
C ARG A 1096 28.28 -33.07 -20.73
N SER A 1097 27.54 -32.95 -19.63
CA SER A 1097 28.11 -32.73 -18.30
C SER A 1097 29.12 -33.84 -17.93
N ILE A 1098 28.75 -35.10 -18.14
CA ILE A 1098 29.64 -36.26 -17.90
C ILE A 1098 30.82 -36.31 -18.89
N GLU A 1099 30.67 -35.83 -20.12
CA GLU A 1099 31.80 -35.66 -21.06
C GLU A 1099 32.81 -34.65 -20.52
N HIS A 1100 32.39 -33.45 -20.10
CA HIS A 1100 33.30 -32.47 -19.48
C HIS A 1100 33.92 -33.01 -18.17
N LEU A 1101 33.18 -33.75 -17.34
CA LEU A 1101 33.70 -34.38 -16.12
C LEU A 1101 34.89 -35.32 -16.40
N LYS A 1102 34.81 -36.13 -17.47
CA LYS A 1102 35.89 -37.04 -17.90
C LYS A 1102 37.15 -36.30 -18.39
N HIS A 1103 37.02 -35.03 -18.76
CA HIS A 1103 38.12 -34.22 -19.30
C HIS A 1103 38.94 -33.51 -18.22
N ILE A 1104 38.46 -33.47 -16.98
CA ILE A 1104 39.20 -32.97 -15.82
C ILE A 1104 40.31 -33.96 -15.46
N LEU A 1105 41.57 -33.51 -15.52
CA LEU A 1105 42.76 -34.31 -15.25
C LEU A 1105 43.02 -34.47 -13.75
N ASN A 1106 42.74 -33.45 -12.95
CA ASN A 1106 42.90 -33.47 -11.50
C ASN A 1106 41.81 -34.33 -10.85
N ALA A 1107 42.20 -35.53 -10.42
CA ALA A 1107 41.31 -36.52 -9.79
C ALA A 1107 40.57 -35.99 -8.54
N HIS A 1108 41.16 -35.06 -7.78
CA HIS A 1108 40.47 -34.47 -6.62
C HIS A 1108 39.33 -33.52 -7.06
N VAL A 1109 39.56 -32.71 -8.09
CA VAL A 1109 38.55 -31.81 -8.67
C VAL A 1109 37.45 -32.64 -9.33
N GLN A 1110 37.81 -33.64 -10.15
CA GLN A 1110 36.88 -34.55 -10.81
C GLN A 1110 35.96 -35.25 -9.79
N ASN A 1111 36.51 -35.87 -8.75
CA ASN A 1111 35.73 -36.52 -7.70
C ASN A 1111 34.87 -35.52 -6.90
N GLY A 1112 35.40 -34.32 -6.61
CA GLY A 1112 34.66 -33.27 -5.92
C GLY A 1112 33.41 -32.81 -6.70
N ILE A 1113 33.56 -32.52 -8.00
CA ILE A 1113 32.45 -32.13 -8.87
C ILE A 1113 31.43 -33.27 -8.99
N ALA A 1114 31.88 -34.52 -9.20
CA ALA A 1114 31.00 -35.69 -9.27
C ALA A 1114 30.13 -35.85 -7.99
N LEU A 1115 30.75 -35.70 -6.81
CA LEU A 1115 30.06 -35.76 -5.52
C LEU A 1115 29.06 -34.62 -5.34
N MET A 1116 29.40 -33.40 -5.79
CA MET A 1116 28.49 -32.25 -5.76
C MET A 1116 27.30 -32.43 -6.71
N MET A 1117 27.51 -32.97 -7.91
CA MET A 1117 26.44 -33.31 -8.86
C MET A 1117 25.45 -34.30 -8.25
N TRP A 1118 25.97 -35.37 -7.64
CA TRP A 1118 25.16 -36.41 -7.00
C TRP A 1118 24.29 -35.85 -5.87
N ASN A 1119 24.90 -35.13 -4.92
CA ASN A 1119 24.21 -34.64 -3.73
C ASN A 1119 23.26 -33.47 -4.02
N THR A 1120 23.58 -32.61 -5.00
CA THR A 1120 22.76 -31.42 -5.28
C THR A 1120 21.52 -31.75 -6.13
N PHE A 1121 21.69 -32.57 -7.18
CA PHE A 1121 20.68 -32.78 -8.23
C PHE A 1121 20.16 -34.22 -8.30
N LEU A 1122 21.04 -35.23 -8.31
CA LEU A 1122 20.64 -36.61 -8.61
C LEU A 1122 19.90 -37.28 -7.45
N VAL A 1123 20.44 -37.22 -6.23
CA VAL A 1123 19.89 -37.95 -5.06
C VAL A 1123 18.42 -37.62 -4.80
N LYS A 1124 18.00 -36.36 -5.00
CA LYS A 1124 16.62 -35.91 -4.80
C LYS A 1124 15.65 -36.57 -5.80
N ARG A 1125 16.07 -36.75 -7.05
CA ARG A 1125 15.25 -37.39 -8.11
C ARG A 1125 15.07 -38.87 -7.85
N PHE A 1126 16.14 -39.57 -7.45
CA PHE A 1126 16.06 -40.97 -7.03
C PHE A 1126 15.16 -41.16 -5.79
N SER A 1127 15.31 -40.34 -4.75
CA SER A 1127 14.46 -40.39 -3.55
C SER A 1127 12.98 -40.09 -3.84
N ALA A 1128 12.69 -39.17 -4.77
CA ALA A 1128 11.32 -38.88 -5.20
C ALA A 1128 10.71 -40.07 -5.96
N ALA A 1129 11.48 -40.73 -6.84
CA ALA A 1129 11.04 -41.92 -7.54
C ALA A 1129 10.72 -43.07 -6.57
N THR A 1130 11.56 -43.31 -5.55
CA THR A 1130 11.27 -44.34 -4.53
C THR A 1130 10.01 -44.01 -3.72
N TYR A 1131 9.80 -42.75 -3.35
CA TYR A 1131 8.59 -42.34 -2.61
C TYR A 1131 7.29 -42.50 -3.44
N LEU A 1132 7.35 -42.23 -4.75
CA LEU A 1132 6.21 -42.44 -5.64
C LEU A 1132 5.84 -43.92 -5.76
N VAL A 1133 6.82 -44.82 -5.78
CA VAL A 1133 6.60 -46.28 -5.78
C VAL A 1133 5.87 -46.73 -4.50
N ASP A 1134 6.35 -46.31 -3.32
CA ASP A 1134 5.70 -46.64 -2.03
C ASP A 1134 4.26 -46.12 -1.96
N LYS A 1135 4.00 -44.90 -2.47
CA LYS A 1135 2.67 -44.29 -2.46
C LYS A 1135 1.71 -44.95 -3.45
N ALA A 1136 2.19 -45.42 -4.60
CA ALA A 1136 1.37 -46.11 -5.59
C ALA A 1136 0.78 -47.43 -5.04
N ILE A 1137 1.56 -48.18 -4.25
CA ILE A 1137 1.13 -49.43 -3.60
C ILE A 1137 -0.10 -49.21 -2.70
N LEU A 1138 -0.21 -48.04 -2.05
CA LEU A 1138 -1.34 -47.71 -1.17
C LEU A 1138 -2.64 -47.36 -1.91
N GLN A 1139 -2.60 -47.07 -3.21
CA GLN A 1139 -3.78 -46.71 -4.01
C GLN A 1139 -4.40 -47.87 -4.80
N VAL A 1140 -3.79 -49.07 -4.77
CA VAL A 1140 -4.34 -50.24 -5.44
C VAL A 1140 -5.59 -50.72 -4.69
N GLN A 1141 -6.75 -50.49 -5.31
CA GLN A 1141 -8.06 -50.85 -4.73
C GLN A 1141 -8.27 -52.36 -4.71
N ASP A 1142 -7.88 -53.05 -5.79
CA ASP A 1142 -7.97 -54.51 -5.92
C ASP A 1142 -6.67 -55.18 -5.43
N LYS A 1143 -6.60 -55.38 -4.12
CA LYS A 1143 -5.46 -56.01 -3.45
C LYS A 1143 -5.34 -57.50 -3.79
N GLU A 1144 -6.45 -58.16 -4.13
CA GLU A 1144 -6.49 -59.58 -4.47
C GLU A 1144 -5.84 -59.83 -5.85
N VAL A 1145 -6.16 -58.99 -6.84
CA VAL A 1145 -5.50 -59.04 -8.16
C VAL A 1145 -4.02 -58.68 -8.05
N LEU A 1146 -3.66 -57.66 -7.25
CA LEU A 1146 -2.24 -57.33 -7.01
C LEU A 1146 -1.48 -58.51 -6.38
N ALA A 1147 -2.03 -59.11 -5.33
CA ALA A 1147 -1.41 -60.25 -4.68
C ALA A 1147 -1.32 -61.48 -5.61
N SER A 1148 -2.32 -61.69 -6.46
CA SER A 1148 -2.31 -62.74 -7.50
C SER A 1148 -1.24 -62.51 -8.57
N GLN A 1149 -0.99 -61.25 -8.99
CA GLN A 1149 0.10 -60.92 -9.91
C GLN A 1149 1.47 -61.05 -9.24
N LEU A 1150 1.59 -60.64 -7.97
CA LEU A 1150 2.81 -60.84 -7.18
C LEU A 1150 3.11 -62.33 -6.94
N LEU A 1151 2.09 -63.19 -6.78
CA LEU A 1151 2.24 -64.64 -6.77
C LEU A 1151 2.88 -65.17 -8.06
N VAL A 1152 2.46 -64.68 -9.23
CA VAL A 1152 3.11 -65.06 -10.50
C VAL A 1152 4.58 -64.66 -10.50
N LEU A 1153 4.92 -63.43 -10.09
CA LEU A 1153 6.32 -62.97 -10.01
C LEU A 1153 7.15 -63.80 -9.03
N ILE A 1154 6.59 -64.16 -7.87
CA ILE A 1154 7.19 -65.08 -6.89
C ILE A 1154 7.44 -66.45 -7.53
N GLY A 1155 6.43 -67.01 -8.21
CA GLY A 1155 6.49 -68.29 -8.90
C GLY A 1155 7.56 -68.31 -10.00
N GLN A 1156 7.66 -67.24 -10.80
CA GLN A 1156 8.71 -67.08 -11.82
C GLN A 1156 10.11 -67.02 -11.20
N ARG A 1157 10.30 -66.27 -10.10
CA ARG A 1157 11.58 -66.19 -9.38
C ARG A 1157 11.99 -67.54 -8.79
N LEU A 1158 11.05 -68.26 -8.17
CA LEU A 1158 11.29 -69.60 -7.63
C LEU A 1158 11.55 -70.62 -8.73
N ALA A 1159 10.81 -70.58 -9.84
CA ALA A 1159 11.07 -71.44 -10.99
C ALA A 1159 12.46 -71.18 -11.59
N HIS A 1160 12.90 -69.91 -11.67
CA HIS A 1160 14.28 -69.60 -12.06
C HIS A 1160 15.29 -70.23 -11.09
N ALA A 1161 15.14 -69.96 -9.79
CA ALA A 1161 16.08 -70.35 -8.74
C ALA A 1161 16.16 -71.87 -8.49
N VAL A 1162 15.07 -72.62 -8.73
CA VAL A 1162 14.94 -74.04 -8.37
C VAL A 1162 14.89 -74.98 -9.59
N LEU A 1163 14.21 -74.60 -10.68
CA LEU A 1163 14.06 -75.46 -11.87
C LEU A 1163 15.13 -75.18 -12.95
N ARG A 1164 15.61 -73.93 -13.07
CA ARG A 1164 16.48 -73.51 -14.19
C ARG A 1164 17.98 -73.59 -13.88
N THR A 1165 18.35 -73.50 -12.60
CA THR A 1165 19.73 -73.61 -12.09
C THR A 1165 20.25 -75.05 -12.01
N GLN A 1166 19.36 -76.05 -12.09
CA GLN A 1166 19.66 -77.50 -11.97
C GLN A 1166 20.55 -77.89 -10.76
N THR A 1167 20.48 -77.14 -9.66
CA THR A 1167 21.23 -77.47 -8.45
C THR A 1167 20.64 -78.73 -7.79
N ARG A 1168 21.53 -79.58 -7.25
CA ARG A 1168 21.14 -80.81 -6.54
C ARG A 1168 20.15 -80.52 -5.40
N GLU A 1169 20.42 -79.46 -4.64
CA GLU A 1169 19.58 -78.95 -3.56
C GLU A 1169 18.17 -78.57 -4.06
N GLY A 1170 18.07 -77.91 -5.22
CA GLY A 1170 16.78 -77.55 -5.82
C GLY A 1170 15.93 -78.76 -6.23
N LEU A 1171 16.57 -79.84 -6.69
CA LEU A 1171 15.90 -81.12 -7.01
C LEU A 1171 15.47 -81.88 -5.75
N GLU A 1172 16.29 -81.91 -4.70
CA GLU A 1172 15.94 -82.49 -3.39
C GLU A 1172 14.79 -81.71 -2.73
N LEU A 1173 14.75 -80.38 -2.89
CA LEU A 1173 13.63 -79.52 -2.46
C LEU A 1173 12.34 -79.80 -3.25
N LEU A 1174 12.39 -79.89 -4.58
CA LEU A 1174 11.23 -80.23 -5.42
C LEU A 1174 10.57 -81.56 -5.06
N ALA A 1175 11.33 -82.51 -4.50
CA ALA A 1175 10.82 -83.79 -4.00
C ALA A 1175 10.13 -83.69 -2.62
N ARG A 1176 10.37 -82.61 -1.87
CA ARG A 1176 9.77 -82.34 -0.54
C ARG A 1176 8.53 -81.44 -0.62
N LEU A 1177 8.33 -80.72 -1.73
CA LEU A 1177 7.15 -79.88 -1.95
C LEU A 1177 5.88 -80.70 -2.22
N PRO A 1178 4.69 -80.21 -1.82
CA PRO A 1178 3.42 -80.82 -2.22
C PRO A 1178 3.31 -80.98 -3.75
N PRO A 1179 2.74 -82.09 -4.28
CA PRO A 1179 2.64 -82.33 -5.72
C PRO A 1179 1.90 -81.23 -6.49
N THR A 1180 0.93 -80.59 -5.85
CA THR A 1180 0.18 -79.43 -6.36
C THR A 1180 1.10 -78.22 -6.59
N LEU A 1181 1.95 -77.89 -5.61
CA LEU A 1181 2.90 -76.78 -5.69
C LEU A 1181 4.01 -77.05 -6.72
N CYS A 1182 4.52 -78.28 -6.76
CA CYS A 1182 5.52 -78.72 -7.74
C CYS A 1182 4.98 -78.61 -9.18
N THR A 1183 3.71 -78.96 -9.41
CA THR A 1183 3.04 -78.81 -10.71
C THR A 1183 2.85 -77.34 -11.08
N TRP A 1184 2.46 -76.49 -10.11
CA TRP A 1184 2.26 -75.05 -10.33
C TRP A 1184 3.57 -74.30 -10.64
N LEU A 1185 4.66 -74.57 -9.91
CA LEU A 1185 5.98 -73.98 -10.19
C LEU A 1185 6.52 -74.37 -11.57
N LYS A 1186 6.28 -75.60 -12.03
CA LYS A 1186 6.64 -76.06 -13.39
C LYS A 1186 5.86 -75.37 -14.50
N ALA A 1187 4.72 -74.73 -14.20
CA ALA A 1187 3.94 -73.96 -15.16
C ALA A 1187 4.37 -72.48 -15.26
N MET A 1188 5.30 -72.01 -14.41
CA MET A 1188 5.79 -70.62 -14.42
C MET A 1188 6.86 -70.42 -15.50
N ASN A 1189 6.76 -69.33 -16.27
CA ASN A 1189 7.77 -68.94 -17.25
C ASN A 1189 8.78 -67.93 -16.66
N PRO A 1190 10.03 -68.30 -16.37
CA PRO A 1190 11.03 -67.39 -15.82
C PRO A 1190 11.70 -66.48 -16.86
N GLN A 1191 11.31 -66.52 -18.14
CA GLN A 1191 11.91 -65.66 -19.19
C GLN A 1191 11.44 -64.20 -19.11
N ASP A 1192 10.30 -63.94 -18.47
CA ASP A 1192 9.71 -62.59 -18.38
C ASP A 1192 10.36 -61.73 -17.26
N LEU A 1193 11.34 -62.28 -16.55
CA LEU A 1193 12.11 -61.59 -15.50
C LEU A 1193 13.24 -60.74 -16.09
N GLN A 1194 13.12 -59.41 -16.04
CA GLN A 1194 14.22 -58.50 -16.39
C GLN A 1194 15.39 -58.52 -15.39
N ASN A 1195 15.15 -58.93 -14.14
CA ASN A 1195 16.19 -59.17 -13.15
C ASN A 1195 16.01 -60.56 -12.55
N THR A 1196 16.96 -61.44 -12.84
CA THR A 1196 17.01 -62.85 -12.40
C THR A 1196 17.78 -63.05 -11.10
N GLU A 1197 18.68 -62.14 -10.73
CA GLU A 1197 19.56 -62.25 -9.56
C GLU A 1197 18.95 -61.63 -8.30
N VAL A 1198 17.72 -62.01 -7.98
CA VAL A 1198 17.03 -61.54 -6.76
C VAL A 1198 17.24 -62.53 -5.61
N PRO A 1199 17.84 -62.12 -4.47
CA PRO A 1199 18.05 -63.01 -3.33
C PRO A 1199 16.75 -63.66 -2.83
N ILE A 1200 16.82 -64.95 -2.50
CA ILE A 1200 15.65 -65.75 -2.07
C ILE A 1200 15.00 -65.14 -0.80
N ALA A 1201 15.79 -64.59 0.12
CA ALA A 1201 15.28 -63.87 1.29
C ALA A 1201 14.41 -62.64 0.96
N THR A 1202 14.66 -61.98 -0.18
CA THR A 1202 13.82 -60.88 -0.67
C THR A 1202 12.52 -61.40 -1.27
N THR A 1203 12.57 -62.55 -1.95
CA THR A 1203 11.37 -63.25 -2.43
C THR A 1203 10.51 -63.77 -1.26
N ALA A 1204 11.12 -64.26 -0.17
CA ALA A 1204 10.41 -64.67 1.06
C ALA A 1204 9.59 -63.52 1.67
N LYS A 1205 10.19 -62.33 1.79
CA LYS A 1205 9.49 -61.12 2.26
C LYS A 1205 8.30 -60.76 1.37
N LEU A 1206 8.42 -60.98 0.06
CA LEU A 1206 7.33 -60.74 -0.89
C LEU A 1206 6.18 -61.76 -0.73
N VAL A 1207 6.48 -63.03 -0.46
CA VAL A 1207 5.47 -64.07 -0.17
C VAL A 1207 4.68 -63.69 1.09
N ASN A 1208 5.36 -63.32 2.17
CA ASN A 1208 4.68 -62.89 3.40
C ASN A 1208 3.80 -61.66 3.17
N LYS A 1209 4.26 -60.70 2.35
CA LYS A 1209 3.45 -59.53 1.98
C LYS A 1209 2.23 -59.88 1.12
N VAL A 1210 2.32 -60.91 0.29
CA VAL A 1210 1.18 -61.45 -0.48
C VAL A 1210 0.15 -62.11 0.42
N ILE A 1211 0.55 -62.84 1.47
CA ILE A 1211 -0.37 -63.43 2.46
C ILE A 1211 -1.15 -62.33 3.21
N GLU A 1212 -0.49 -61.23 3.59
CA GLU A 1212 -1.18 -60.06 4.19
C GLU A 1212 -2.22 -59.39 3.26
N LEU A 1213 -2.17 -59.64 1.96
CA LEU A 1213 -3.02 -59.02 0.95
C LEU A 1213 -4.12 -59.95 0.41
N LEU A 1214 -4.06 -61.25 0.68
CA LEU A 1214 -5.06 -62.24 0.26
C LEU A 1214 -5.99 -62.61 1.42
N PRO A 1215 -7.32 -62.55 1.24
CA PRO A 1215 -8.28 -63.10 2.20
C PRO A 1215 -8.13 -64.62 2.39
N GLU A 1216 -8.35 -65.12 3.60
CA GLU A 1216 -8.23 -66.55 3.94
C GLU A 1216 -9.17 -67.46 3.12
N ASN A 1217 -10.29 -66.92 2.65
CA ASN A 1217 -11.26 -67.62 1.79
C ASN A 1217 -10.95 -67.54 0.29
N HIS A 1218 -9.89 -66.84 -0.12
CA HIS A 1218 -9.50 -66.72 -1.53
C HIS A 1218 -8.87 -68.04 -2.03
N GLY A 1219 -9.22 -68.48 -3.24
CA GLY A 1219 -8.80 -69.78 -3.78
C GLY A 1219 -7.27 -69.96 -3.89
N GLN A 1220 -6.51 -68.87 -3.97
CA GLN A 1220 -5.03 -68.89 -3.99
C GLN A 1220 -4.37 -68.70 -2.60
N TYR A 1221 -5.14 -68.50 -1.53
CA TYR A 1221 -4.57 -68.30 -0.19
C TYR A 1221 -3.80 -69.55 0.29
N SER A 1222 -4.37 -70.74 0.08
CA SER A 1222 -3.71 -72.02 0.36
C SER A 1222 -2.41 -72.21 -0.42
N LEU A 1223 -2.33 -71.70 -1.65
CA LEU A 1223 -1.13 -71.73 -2.47
C LEU A 1223 -0.06 -70.78 -1.93
N ALA A 1224 -0.44 -69.57 -1.52
CA ALA A 1224 0.46 -68.61 -0.88
C ALA A 1224 1.04 -69.16 0.44
N LEU A 1225 0.22 -69.86 1.22
CA LEU A 1225 0.61 -70.45 2.50
C LEU A 1225 1.61 -71.62 2.32
N HIS A 1226 1.36 -72.53 1.37
CA HIS A 1226 2.34 -73.55 0.97
C HIS A 1226 3.62 -72.95 0.36
N LEU A 1227 3.54 -71.76 -0.26
CA LEU A 1227 4.72 -71.05 -0.76
C LEU A 1227 5.58 -70.49 0.39
N THR A 1228 5.02 -70.02 1.50
CA THR A 1228 5.84 -69.60 2.65
C THR A 1228 6.65 -70.77 3.20
N GLU A 1229 6.01 -71.91 3.48
CA GLU A 1229 6.71 -73.13 3.93
C GLU A 1229 7.81 -73.56 2.94
N ALA A 1230 7.52 -73.49 1.64
CA ALA A 1230 8.49 -73.78 0.59
C ALA A 1230 9.69 -72.81 0.58
N VAL A 1231 9.45 -71.49 0.63
CA VAL A 1231 10.54 -70.49 0.56
C VAL A 1231 11.34 -70.46 1.86
N GLU A 1232 10.73 -70.68 3.01
CA GLU A 1232 11.44 -70.82 4.28
C GLU A 1232 12.31 -72.09 4.31
N ALA A 1233 11.81 -73.22 3.79
CA ALA A 1233 12.60 -74.44 3.63
C ALA A 1233 13.76 -74.30 2.62
N ILE A 1234 13.70 -73.34 1.69
CA ILE A 1234 14.83 -72.99 0.79
C ILE A 1234 15.79 -71.99 1.45
N ALA A 1235 15.29 -71.11 2.32
CA ALA A 1235 16.09 -70.09 3.01
C ALA A 1235 16.92 -70.64 4.17
N ILE A 1236 16.55 -71.80 4.72
CA ILE A 1236 17.30 -72.51 5.76
C ILE A 1236 18.25 -73.52 5.09
N PRO A 1237 19.59 -73.36 5.20
CA PRO A 1237 20.52 -74.37 4.69
C PRO A 1237 20.39 -75.69 5.47
N PRO A 1238 20.59 -76.85 4.83
CA PRO A 1238 20.57 -78.14 5.53
C PRO A 1238 21.69 -78.20 6.59
N LEU A 1239 21.38 -78.81 7.73
CA LEU A 1239 22.34 -79.23 8.76
C LEU A 1239 23.12 -80.47 8.33
#